data_AF-A0A948ZFR8-F1
#
_entry.id   AF-A0A948ZFR8-F1
#
_cell.length_a   1.000
_cell.length_b   1.000
_cell.length_c   1.000
_cell.angle_alpha   90.00
_cell.angle_beta   90.00
_cell.angle_gamma   90.00
#
_symmetry.space_group_name_H-M   'P 1'
#
loop_
_entity.id
_entity.type
_entity.pdbx_description
1 polymer ?
#
loop_
_entity_poly.entity_id
_entity_poly.type
_entity_poly.pdbx_seq_one_letter_code
_entity_poly.pdbx_strand_id
1 'polypeptide(L)'
;MGFLLVPGTPAVAEAPPTPDALLSEDAALALAKKTGVPVVASKLTTENLLVTADPGSGLLRAEISAGVARVKDDQGNWRLPSANLVPDGKGAWRTEAGSVPVTVSGGGNGPLAKMQDGAAGLEFQWAGALPKPIVAGNLATFAEVAPGVDLVVRAAVDGVESFLVVKSAEAATNPIVRSVPIKAVSAGMTASKLGNDAVAFSNPAGGRGFVVPPAYMWDSKGQRTDARLGELLEPANEATTAAIDASLAATTKAAAPTTRTASFAAIAGEAVSILEDPATVYPVVIDPAATTTQTYAVRVTEDFNKYNSDIGSRGKIGYNGWSSPYYKSRMYYQFNWPINTSGSRINSKQITAAEFQYLQTHSPQHSCTDNDFGPTVKVQFHNTISSSTTWSSQPGTHPVGSVTNDYAVGHEDYCNATYRQKWNVTTMAQQERADYDRQTFTVGIRSSDEGDKNGWREYRHNSTGDSPKMVVTYEPEPAVPANFAIANPYPGEPLVSVRADNTLSVRLATAAGYACRTTTACLKAEFTIKSGSTVVRAAALSAASTASGGLVAVPVNGLGSGSYTAVVRTYNVDTQLYSTAASFGFTVDLPPGIPTWSWVIPDGWTNEPTLPADTALQIQASRNPANPDLQQFCVYVDGSQVDANGAAAGLCAATDANGAATIDVGPFELGEHQVSVAAQDARSTSPERLDDPTQRTFSW
;
A
#
# COMPACT_ATOMS: atom_id res chain seq x y z
N MET A 1 -34.83 8.24 60.04
CA MET A 1 -34.99 9.24 58.96
C MET A 1 -33.90 8.98 57.95
N GLY A 2 -34.26 8.37 56.82
CA GLY A 2 -33.32 7.93 55.79
C GLY A 2 -32.94 9.06 54.83
N PHE A 3 -31.66 9.12 54.49
CA PHE A 3 -31.12 10.01 53.46
C PHE A 3 -31.53 9.53 52.07
N LEU A 4 -32.08 10.45 51.27
CA LEU A 4 -32.40 10.28 49.85
C LEU A 4 -31.10 10.20 49.02
N LEU A 5 -30.92 9.09 48.30
CA LEU A 5 -29.93 8.95 47.23
C LEU A 5 -30.56 9.36 45.90
N VAL A 6 -29.92 10.30 45.21
CA VAL A 6 -30.27 10.70 43.83
C VAL A 6 -29.78 9.61 42.86
N PRO A 7 -30.55 9.17 41.85
CA PRO A 7 -30.08 8.21 40.86
C PRO A 7 -29.10 8.89 39.90
N GLY A 8 -27.88 8.35 39.79
CA GLY A 8 -26.92 8.75 38.77
C GLY A 8 -27.41 8.38 37.37
N THR A 9 -27.27 9.31 36.44
CA THR A 9 -27.43 9.09 34.99
C THR A 9 -26.62 7.88 34.54
N PRO A 10 -27.20 6.92 33.80
CA PRO A 10 -26.44 5.79 33.27
C PRO A 10 -25.39 6.31 32.28
N ALA A 11 -24.15 5.88 32.47
CA ALA A 11 -23.10 6.04 31.49
C ALA A 11 -23.58 5.41 30.17
N VAL A 12 -23.62 6.21 29.11
CA VAL A 12 -23.85 5.71 27.75
C VAL A 12 -22.66 4.81 27.43
N ALA A 13 -22.88 3.50 27.44
CA ALA A 13 -21.94 2.54 26.90
C ALA A 13 -21.72 2.90 25.43
N GLU A 14 -20.46 3.18 25.09
CA GLU A 14 -20.02 3.37 23.72
C GLU A 14 -20.49 2.17 22.90
N ALA A 15 -21.22 2.44 21.80
CA ALA A 15 -21.74 1.40 20.94
C ALA A 15 -20.59 0.50 20.47
N PRO A 16 -20.79 -0.83 20.37
CA PRO A 16 -19.79 -1.70 19.78
C PRO A 16 -19.44 -1.19 18.37
N PRO A 17 -18.16 -1.20 17.97
CA PRO A 17 -17.76 -0.71 16.66
C PRO A 17 -18.55 -1.44 15.58
N THR A 18 -19.14 -0.67 14.67
CA THR A 18 -19.86 -1.17 13.51
C THR A 18 -19.00 -2.18 12.76
N PRO A 19 -19.53 -3.36 12.35
CA PRO A 19 -18.73 -4.42 11.71
C PRO A 19 -18.08 -4.09 10.34
N ASP A 20 -18.25 -2.89 9.78
CA ASP A 20 -17.98 -2.66 8.34
C ASP A 20 -16.81 -1.71 8.01
N ALA A 21 -16.04 -1.23 9.00
CA ALA A 21 -14.83 -0.47 8.69
C ALA A 21 -13.66 -1.39 8.36
N LEU A 22 -13.16 -1.35 7.12
CA LEU A 22 -11.92 -2.02 6.74
C LEU A 22 -10.78 -1.62 7.70
N LEU A 23 -9.95 -2.57 8.13
CA LEU A 23 -8.87 -2.35 9.10
C LEU A 23 -7.61 -1.83 8.42
N SER A 24 -7.02 -0.77 8.98
CA SER A 24 -5.64 -0.35 8.69
C SER A 24 -4.64 -1.34 9.28
N GLU A 25 -3.36 -1.19 8.92
CA GLU A 25 -2.27 -1.95 9.57
C GLU A 25 -2.25 -1.73 11.09
N ASP A 26 -2.33 -0.48 11.56
CA ASP A 26 -2.33 -0.16 12.98
C ASP A 26 -3.51 -0.78 13.72
N ALA A 27 -4.72 -0.74 13.10
CA ALA A 27 -5.91 -1.34 13.69
C ALA A 27 -5.82 -2.87 13.72
N ALA A 28 -5.27 -3.48 12.67
CA ALA A 28 -5.03 -4.92 12.62
C ALA A 28 -4.00 -5.35 13.68
N LEU A 29 -2.91 -4.61 13.85
CA LEU A 29 -1.90 -4.86 14.90
C LEU A 29 -2.49 -4.71 16.30
N ALA A 30 -3.28 -3.66 16.55
CA ALA A 30 -3.94 -3.46 17.84
C ALA A 30 -4.93 -4.59 18.16
N LEU A 31 -5.72 -5.03 17.17
CA LEU A 31 -6.66 -6.12 17.35
C LEU A 31 -5.95 -7.48 17.50
N ALA A 32 -4.89 -7.73 16.72
CA ALA A 32 -4.08 -8.94 16.84
C ALA A 32 -3.46 -9.03 18.23
N LYS A 33 -2.84 -7.95 18.72
CA LYS A 33 -2.30 -7.87 20.08
C LYS A 33 -3.37 -8.12 21.15
N LYS A 34 -4.56 -7.53 20.99
CA LYS A 34 -5.67 -7.67 21.95
C LYS A 34 -6.22 -9.09 22.01
N THR A 35 -6.28 -9.76 20.87
CA THR A 35 -6.94 -11.08 20.73
C THR A 35 -5.96 -12.25 20.80
N GLY A 36 -4.65 -12.01 20.59
CA GLY A 36 -3.63 -13.04 20.51
C GLY A 36 -3.66 -13.86 19.22
N VAL A 37 -4.48 -13.47 18.23
CA VAL A 37 -4.58 -14.17 16.93
C VAL A 37 -4.16 -13.27 15.77
N PRO A 38 -3.64 -13.83 14.66
CA PRO A 38 -3.34 -13.03 13.47
C PRO A 38 -4.58 -12.34 12.89
N VAL A 39 -4.44 -11.07 12.51
CA VAL A 39 -5.54 -10.25 11.97
C VAL A 39 -5.16 -9.66 10.62
N VAL A 40 -6.05 -9.74 9.65
CA VAL A 40 -5.84 -9.18 8.31
C VAL A 40 -6.08 -7.66 8.32
N ALA A 41 -5.14 -6.90 7.76
CA ALA A 41 -5.31 -5.48 7.45
C ALA A 41 -6.18 -5.35 6.19
N SER A 42 -7.50 -5.42 6.37
CA SER A 42 -8.45 -5.55 5.25
C SER A 42 -8.48 -4.35 4.30
N LYS A 43 -8.01 -3.15 4.69
CA LYS A 43 -7.80 -2.00 3.78
C LYS A 43 -6.77 -2.26 2.69
N LEU A 44 -5.79 -3.12 2.96
CA LEU A 44 -4.71 -3.45 2.03
C LEU A 44 -4.97 -4.70 1.21
N THR A 45 -6.07 -5.40 1.48
CA THR A 45 -6.36 -6.66 0.80
C THR A 45 -6.73 -6.38 -0.65
N THR A 46 -6.00 -6.99 -1.56
CA THR A 46 -6.28 -7.00 -3.00
C THR A 46 -6.30 -8.44 -3.51
N GLU A 47 -6.59 -8.62 -4.80
CA GLU A 47 -6.59 -9.92 -5.47
C GLU A 47 -5.25 -10.67 -5.34
N ASN A 48 -4.15 -9.92 -5.20
CA ASN A 48 -2.79 -10.45 -5.16
C ASN A 48 -2.10 -10.20 -3.81
N LEU A 49 -2.55 -9.24 -3.00
CA LEU A 49 -1.92 -8.86 -1.72
C LEU A 49 -2.82 -9.18 -0.52
N LEU A 50 -2.27 -9.90 0.46
CA LEU A 50 -2.86 -10.09 1.77
C LEU A 50 -1.85 -9.71 2.84
N VAL A 51 -2.17 -8.72 3.67
CA VAL A 51 -1.33 -8.28 4.78
C VAL A 51 -1.96 -8.73 6.09
N THR A 52 -1.21 -9.50 6.88
CA THR A 52 -1.64 -10.01 8.18
C THR A 52 -0.72 -9.50 9.27
N ALA A 53 -1.30 -8.92 10.32
CA ALA A 53 -0.62 -8.54 11.55
C ALA A 53 -0.38 -9.77 12.42
N ASP A 54 0.88 -9.98 12.81
CA ASP A 54 1.27 -11.06 13.71
C ASP A 54 1.21 -10.59 15.18
N PRO A 55 0.45 -11.28 16.06
CA PRO A 55 0.24 -10.83 17.43
C PRO A 55 1.48 -11.03 18.32
N GLY A 56 2.37 -11.97 17.97
CA GLY A 56 3.52 -12.32 18.80
C GLY A 56 4.71 -11.38 18.60
N SER A 57 4.97 -11.01 17.35
CA SER A 57 6.10 -10.15 16.97
C SER A 57 5.71 -8.68 16.73
N GLY A 58 4.42 -8.40 16.51
CA GLY A 58 3.97 -7.08 16.05
C GLY A 58 4.46 -6.72 14.64
N LEU A 59 4.94 -7.70 13.87
CA LEU A 59 5.32 -7.53 12.48
C LEU A 59 4.11 -7.72 11.57
N LEU A 60 4.22 -7.18 10.36
CA LEU A 60 3.25 -7.38 9.29
C LEU A 60 3.81 -8.39 8.30
N ARG A 61 2.97 -9.32 7.85
CA ARG A 61 3.32 -10.33 6.85
C ARG A 61 2.48 -10.11 5.59
N ALA A 62 3.12 -9.68 4.52
CA ALA A 62 2.53 -9.53 3.19
C ALA A 62 2.72 -10.81 2.36
N GLU A 63 1.63 -11.47 1.99
CA GLU A 63 1.62 -12.48 0.93
C GLU A 63 1.25 -11.84 -0.41
N ILE A 64 2.20 -11.85 -1.34
CA ILE A 64 2.07 -11.28 -2.67
C ILE A 64 2.05 -12.44 -3.67
N SER A 65 0.91 -12.73 -4.27
CA SER A 65 0.80 -13.79 -5.29
C SER A 65 1.01 -13.21 -6.69
N ALA A 66 1.71 -13.95 -7.55
CA ALA A 66 1.90 -13.54 -8.94
C ALA A 66 0.56 -13.52 -9.70
N GLY A 67 -0.27 -14.55 -9.53
CA GLY A 67 -1.62 -14.62 -10.09
C GLY A 67 -2.70 -14.21 -9.09
N VAL A 68 -3.97 -14.19 -9.54
CA VAL A 68 -5.13 -13.89 -8.69
C VAL A 68 -5.27 -14.95 -7.59
N ALA A 69 -5.13 -14.54 -6.34
CA ALA A 69 -5.22 -15.43 -5.17
C ALA A 69 -6.58 -15.34 -4.46
N ARG A 70 -7.34 -14.28 -4.70
CA ARG A 70 -8.66 -14.02 -4.11
C ARG A 70 -9.47 -13.08 -4.98
N VAL A 71 -10.79 -13.20 -4.92
CA VAL A 71 -11.74 -12.34 -5.63
C VAL A 71 -12.87 -11.95 -4.70
N LYS A 72 -13.57 -10.85 -5.01
CA LYS A 72 -14.75 -10.44 -4.24
C LYS A 72 -16.00 -11.17 -4.71
N ASP A 73 -16.87 -11.55 -3.77
CA ASP A 73 -18.24 -11.94 -4.08
C ASP A 73 -19.14 -10.71 -4.33
N ASP A 74 -20.41 -10.96 -4.64
CA ASP A 74 -21.40 -9.91 -4.93
C ASP A 74 -21.66 -8.99 -3.72
N GLN A 75 -21.33 -9.45 -2.50
CA GLN A 75 -21.43 -8.71 -1.25
C GLN A 75 -20.14 -7.94 -0.91
N GLY A 76 -19.08 -8.11 -1.71
CA GLY A 76 -17.78 -7.46 -1.52
C GLY A 76 -16.81 -8.22 -0.61
N ASN A 77 -17.14 -9.42 -0.14
CA ASN A 77 -16.28 -10.26 0.69
C ASN A 77 -15.27 -11.03 -0.15
N TRP A 78 -14.06 -11.23 0.38
CA TRP A 78 -13.03 -12.01 -0.29
C TRP A 78 -13.29 -13.52 -0.19
N ARG A 79 -13.18 -14.22 -1.32
CA ARG A 79 -13.27 -15.68 -1.43
C ARG A 79 -12.16 -16.23 -2.34
N LEU A 80 -11.97 -17.55 -2.31
CA LEU A 80 -11.09 -18.23 -3.26
C LEU A 80 -11.64 -18.09 -4.69
N PRO A 81 -10.76 -17.87 -5.69
CA PRO A 81 -11.15 -17.83 -7.10
C PRO A 81 -11.69 -19.18 -7.58
N SER A 82 -12.54 -19.18 -8.61
CA SER A 82 -12.99 -20.40 -9.27
C SER A 82 -13.36 -20.10 -10.72
N ALA A 83 -12.68 -20.78 -11.64
CA ALA A 83 -12.96 -20.66 -13.07
C ALA A 83 -14.06 -21.64 -13.56
N ASN A 84 -14.64 -22.46 -12.67
CA ASN A 84 -15.71 -23.37 -13.05
C ASN A 84 -16.88 -22.62 -13.67
N LEU A 85 -17.44 -23.16 -14.75
CA LEU A 85 -18.58 -22.58 -15.44
C LEU A 85 -19.87 -23.03 -14.75
N VAL A 86 -20.68 -22.06 -14.34
CA VAL A 86 -22.01 -22.27 -13.76
C VAL A 86 -23.07 -21.55 -14.62
N PRO A 87 -24.31 -22.06 -14.67
CA PRO A 87 -25.37 -21.38 -15.42
C PRO A 87 -25.59 -19.94 -14.93
N ASP A 88 -25.77 -19.01 -15.85
CA ASP A 88 -26.00 -17.59 -15.51
C ASP A 88 -27.49 -17.24 -15.25
N GLY A 89 -28.39 -18.21 -15.46
CA GLY A 89 -29.85 -18.05 -15.36
C GLY A 89 -30.52 -17.41 -16.58
N LYS A 90 -29.75 -17.04 -17.62
CA LYS A 90 -30.22 -16.40 -18.86
C LYS A 90 -29.91 -17.24 -20.11
N GLY A 91 -29.46 -18.48 -19.91
CA GLY A 91 -29.14 -19.41 -20.99
C GLY A 91 -27.68 -19.38 -21.44
N ALA A 92 -26.80 -18.69 -20.72
CA ALA A 92 -25.35 -18.73 -20.90
C ALA A 92 -24.68 -19.33 -19.65
N TRP A 93 -23.34 -19.35 -19.66
CA TRP A 93 -22.51 -19.83 -18.56
C TRP A 93 -21.60 -18.73 -18.08
N ARG A 94 -21.28 -18.69 -16.80
CA ARG A 94 -20.34 -17.71 -16.23
C ARG A 94 -19.33 -18.37 -15.33
N THR A 95 -18.18 -17.74 -15.13
CA THR A 95 -17.26 -18.17 -14.08
C THR A 95 -17.92 -18.08 -12.70
N GLU A 96 -17.67 -19.10 -11.87
CA GLU A 96 -18.19 -19.17 -10.52
C GLU A 96 -17.61 -18.04 -9.64
N ALA A 97 -16.33 -17.73 -9.81
CA ALA A 97 -15.61 -16.65 -9.13
C ALA A 97 -14.35 -16.22 -9.90
N GLY A 98 -14.52 -15.35 -10.90
CA GLY A 98 -13.42 -14.69 -11.62
C GLY A 98 -13.04 -13.33 -11.01
N SER A 99 -11.82 -12.85 -11.29
CA SER A 99 -11.40 -11.46 -11.04
C SER A 99 -12.04 -10.48 -12.01
N VAL A 100 -12.43 -10.98 -13.18
CA VAL A 100 -13.30 -10.31 -14.15
C VAL A 100 -14.50 -11.22 -14.46
N PRO A 101 -15.71 -10.66 -14.62
CA PRO A 101 -16.85 -11.41 -15.14
C PRO A 101 -16.52 -12.00 -16.51
N VAL A 102 -16.55 -13.33 -16.60
CA VAL A 102 -16.47 -14.09 -17.86
C VAL A 102 -17.80 -14.75 -18.10
N THR A 103 -18.37 -14.55 -19.28
CA THR A 103 -19.59 -15.23 -19.75
C THR A 103 -19.28 -16.01 -21.02
N VAL A 104 -19.71 -17.27 -21.10
CA VAL A 104 -19.56 -18.17 -22.26
C VAL A 104 -20.94 -18.48 -22.82
N SER A 105 -21.07 -18.47 -24.14
CA SER A 105 -22.33 -18.67 -24.86
C SER A 105 -23.02 -19.99 -24.49
N GLY A 106 -24.35 -20.02 -24.53
CA GLY A 106 -25.14 -21.25 -24.52
C GLY A 106 -25.48 -21.80 -25.91
N GLY A 107 -24.93 -21.19 -26.97
CA GLY A 107 -25.28 -21.46 -28.37
C GLY A 107 -26.07 -20.32 -29.04
N GLY A 108 -26.39 -20.49 -30.32
CA GLY A 108 -27.10 -19.50 -31.14
C GLY A 108 -26.18 -18.45 -31.77
N ASN A 109 -26.73 -17.27 -32.08
CA ASN A 109 -26.03 -16.20 -32.81
C ASN A 109 -25.34 -15.18 -31.90
N GLY A 110 -25.30 -15.45 -30.60
CA GLY A 110 -24.62 -14.58 -29.63
C GLY A 110 -23.10 -14.70 -29.73
N PRO A 111 -22.35 -13.78 -29.08
CA PRO A 111 -20.91 -13.88 -28.97
C PRO A 111 -20.51 -15.16 -28.23
N LEU A 112 -19.38 -15.73 -28.62
CA LEU A 112 -18.79 -16.95 -28.07
C LEU A 112 -18.48 -16.80 -26.58
N ALA A 113 -17.82 -15.70 -26.22
CA ALA A 113 -17.50 -15.36 -24.85
C ALA A 113 -17.43 -13.84 -24.65
N LYS A 114 -17.57 -13.39 -23.40
CA LYS A 114 -17.44 -11.98 -23.01
C LYS A 114 -16.58 -11.86 -21.76
N MET A 115 -15.76 -10.82 -21.74
CA MET A 115 -15.04 -10.32 -20.57
C MET A 115 -15.46 -8.87 -20.30
N GLN A 116 -15.66 -8.51 -19.04
CA GLN A 116 -16.08 -7.16 -18.67
C GLN A 116 -15.27 -6.62 -17.49
N ASP A 117 -14.90 -5.34 -17.54
CA ASP A 117 -14.32 -4.59 -16.43
C ASP A 117 -14.98 -3.20 -16.35
N GLY A 118 -15.94 -3.04 -15.45
CA GLY A 118 -16.80 -1.86 -15.39
C GLY A 118 -17.53 -1.62 -16.71
N ALA A 119 -17.33 -0.44 -17.31
CA ALA A 119 -17.90 -0.08 -18.62
C ALA A 119 -17.08 -0.59 -19.82
N ALA A 120 -15.85 -1.06 -19.60
CA ALA A 120 -15.01 -1.63 -20.64
C ALA A 120 -15.35 -3.12 -20.84
N GLY A 121 -15.34 -3.60 -22.08
CA GLY A 121 -15.64 -4.99 -22.38
C GLY A 121 -14.98 -5.47 -23.66
N LEU A 122 -14.70 -6.77 -23.69
CA LEU A 122 -14.18 -7.51 -24.83
C LEU A 122 -15.09 -8.70 -25.11
N GLU A 123 -15.55 -8.84 -26.35
CA GLU A 123 -16.37 -9.96 -26.81
C GLU A 123 -15.61 -10.78 -27.84
N PHE A 124 -15.58 -12.10 -27.64
CA PHE A 124 -15.21 -13.04 -28.68
C PHE A 124 -16.43 -13.36 -29.53
N GLN A 125 -16.30 -13.15 -30.83
CA GLN A 125 -17.33 -13.44 -31.83
C GLN A 125 -16.91 -14.63 -32.68
N TRP A 126 -17.90 -15.44 -33.05
CA TRP A 126 -17.76 -16.56 -33.98
C TRP A 126 -18.61 -16.28 -35.22
N ALA A 127 -18.10 -16.62 -36.41
CA ALA A 127 -18.86 -16.47 -37.64
C ALA A 127 -19.85 -17.63 -37.82
N GLY A 128 -21.11 -17.41 -37.42
CA GLY A 128 -22.21 -18.36 -37.61
C GLY A 128 -22.94 -18.67 -36.30
N ALA A 129 -23.93 -19.55 -36.39
CA ALA A 129 -24.65 -20.03 -35.21
C ALA A 129 -23.81 -21.06 -34.45
N LEU A 130 -23.68 -20.88 -33.14
CA LEU A 130 -23.03 -21.83 -32.25
C LEU A 130 -24.02 -22.96 -31.85
N PRO A 131 -23.58 -24.23 -31.81
CA PRO A 131 -24.36 -25.30 -31.21
C PRO A 131 -24.49 -25.08 -29.70
N LYS A 132 -25.32 -25.89 -29.04
CA LYS A 132 -25.38 -25.87 -27.57
C LYS A 132 -24.10 -26.53 -27.00
N PRO A 133 -23.38 -25.91 -26.07
CA PRO A 133 -22.14 -26.48 -25.55
C PRO A 133 -22.39 -27.59 -24.53
N ILE A 134 -21.43 -28.50 -24.45
CA ILE A 134 -21.25 -29.42 -23.32
C ILE A 134 -20.27 -28.76 -22.35
N VAL A 135 -20.68 -28.56 -21.10
CA VAL A 135 -19.86 -27.89 -20.08
C VAL A 135 -19.32 -28.88 -19.06
N ALA A 136 -18.01 -28.85 -18.83
CA ALA A 136 -17.31 -29.68 -17.86
C ALA A 136 -16.22 -28.84 -17.15
N GLY A 137 -16.43 -28.57 -15.85
CA GLY A 137 -15.53 -27.71 -15.09
C GLY A 137 -15.49 -26.29 -15.67
N ASN A 138 -14.31 -25.84 -16.11
CA ASN A 138 -14.11 -24.55 -16.77
C ASN A 138 -14.12 -24.62 -18.31
N LEU A 139 -14.46 -25.78 -18.90
CA LEU A 139 -14.50 -25.99 -20.35
C LEU A 139 -15.95 -25.99 -20.86
N ALA A 140 -16.17 -25.35 -22.01
CA ALA A 140 -17.41 -25.42 -22.78
C ALA A 140 -17.09 -25.85 -24.22
N THR A 141 -17.55 -27.03 -24.62
CA THR A 141 -17.30 -27.63 -25.94
C THR A 141 -18.51 -27.46 -26.85
N PHE A 142 -18.35 -26.69 -27.92
CA PHE A 142 -19.28 -26.54 -29.03
C PHE A 142 -18.90 -27.54 -30.11
N ALA A 143 -19.57 -28.70 -30.11
CA ALA A 143 -19.23 -29.80 -31.00
C ALA A 143 -19.66 -29.54 -32.45
N GLU A 144 -18.84 -29.97 -33.41
CA GLU A 144 -19.15 -29.95 -34.85
C GLU A 144 -19.59 -28.56 -35.35
N VAL A 145 -18.88 -27.51 -34.93
CA VAL A 145 -19.07 -26.15 -35.49
C VAL A 145 -18.77 -26.12 -36.99
N ALA A 146 -17.98 -27.08 -37.45
CA ALA A 146 -17.98 -27.59 -38.81
C ALA A 146 -17.69 -29.11 -38.76
N PRO A 147 -17.92 -29.87 -39.85
CA PRO A 147 -17.64 -31.31 -39.85
C PRO A 147 -16.21 -31.63 -39.40
N GLY A 148 -16.08 -32.39 -38.30
CA GLY A 148 -14.82 -32.79 -37.71
C GLY A 148 -14.05 -31.68 -36.97
N VAL A 149 -14.69 -30.53 -36.68
CA VAL A 149 -14.08 -29.39 -35.99
C VAL A 149 -14.95 -29.01 -34.78
N ASP A 150 -14.36 -29.05 -33.59
CA ASP A 150 -14.98 -28.54 -32.36
C ASP A 150 -14.41 -27.17 -32.01
N LEU A 151 -15.23 -26.32 -31.38
CA LEU A 151 -14.79 -25.09 -30.75
C LEU A 151 -14.91 -25.25 -29.24
N VAL A 152 -13.80 -25.11 -28.52
CA VAL A 152 -13.76 -25.24 -27.06
C VAL A 152 -13.42 -23.90 -26.45
N VAL A 153 -14.20 -23.47 -25.45
CA VAL A 153 -13.87 -22.30 -24.64
C VAL A 153 -13.40 -22.77 -23.28
N ARG A 154 -12.27 -22.25 -22.83
CA ARG A 154 -11.75 -22.42 -21.48
C ARG A 154 -11.82 -21.10 -20.74
N ALA A 155 -12.58 -21.08 -19.66
CA ALA A 155 -12.61 -19.94 -18.77
C ALA A 155 -11.41 -19.98 -17.80
N ALA A 156 -10.82 -18.83 -17.55
CA ALA A 156 -9.85 -18.60 -16.49
C ALA A 156 -10.41 -17.60 -15.47
N VAL A 157 -9.71 -17.42 -14.36
CA VAL A 157 -10.10 -16.44 -13.33
C VAL A 157 -10.03 -15.02 -13.89
N ASP A 158 -9.09 -14.74 -14.78
CA ASP A 158 -8.72 -13.43 -15.30
C ASP A 158 -8.69 -13.36 -16.84
N GLY A 159 -9.30 -14.34 -17.51
CA GLY A 159 -9.15 -14.53 -18.95
C GLY A 159 -10.14 -15.51 -19.55
N VAL A 160 -10.14 -15.59 -20.87
CA VAL A 160 -10.83 -16.63 -21.63
C VAL A 160 -9.99 -17.04 -22.83
N GLU A 161 -9.95 -18.34 -23.07
CA GLU A 161 -9.20 -18.94 -24.17
C GLU A 161 -10.16 -19.75 -25.03
N SER A 162 -9.96 -19.69 -26.34
CA SER A 162 -10.77 -20.44 -27.31
C SER A 162 -9.87 -21.36 -28.10
N PHE A 163 -10.37 -22.53 -28.45
CA PHE A 163 -9.62 -23.55 -29.18
C PHE A 163 -10.44 -24.09 -30.34
N LEU A 164 -9.88 -24.13 -31.55
CA LEU A 164 -10.40 -24.98 -32.61
C LEU A 164 -9.69 -26.33 -32.53
N VAL A 165 -10.43 -27.39 -32.26
CA VAL A 165 -9.93 -28.77 -32.23
C VAL A 165 -10.30 -29.44 -33.54
N VAL A 166 -9.33 -29.57 -34.43
CA VAL A 166 -9.45 -30.18 -35.75
C VAL A 166 -9.17 -31.68 -35.60
N LYS A 167 -10.19 -32.52 -35.77
CA LYS A 167 -10.11 -33.95 -35.39
C LYS A 167 -9.37 -34.83 -36.38
N SER A 168 -9.19 -34.38 -37.63
CA SER A 168 -8.62 -35.20 -38.70
C SER A 168 -8.05 -34.35 -39.85
N ALA A 169 -7.25 -34.99 -40.69
CA ALA A 169 -6.74 -34.41 -41.93
C ALA A 169 -7.86 -33.97 -42.89
N GLU A 170 -8.98 -34.71 -42.93
CA GLU A 170 -10.13 -34.31 -43.74
C GLU A 170 -10.76 -33.00 -43.21
N ALA A 171 -10.91 -32.89 -41.88
CA ALA A 171 -11.40 -31.67 -41.25
C ALA A 171 -10.48 -30.46 -41.45
N ALA A 172 -9.15 -30.68 -41.55
CA ALA A 172 -8.17 -29.62 -41.82
C ALA A 172 -8.32 -28.96 -43.20
N THR A 173 -9.00 -29.61 -44.14
CA THR A 173 -9.33 -29.03 -45.45
C THR A 173 -10.50 -28.05 -45.39
N ASN A 174 -11.23 -27.98 -44.28
CA ASN A 174 -12.38 -27.10 -44.13
C ASN A 174 -11.94 -25.62 -44.14
N PRO A 175 -12.58 -24.75 -44.95
CA PRO A 175 -12.25 -23.32 -45.00
C PRO A 175 -12.32 -22.59 -43.65
N ILE A 176 -13.12 -23.09 -42.71
CA ILE A 176 -13.23 -22.52 -41.36
C ILE A 176 -11.94 -22.67 -40.56
N VAL A 177 -11.19 -23.76 -40.78
CA VAL A 177 -9.90 -24.00 -40.13
C VAL A 177 -8.91 -22.98 -40.65
N ARG A 178 -8.84 -22.79 -41.97
CA ARG A 178 -7.89 -21.85 -42.61
C ARG A 178 -8.14 -20.39 -42.23
N SER A 179 -9.40 -20.01 -42.02
CA SER A 179 -9.80 -18.62 -41.78
C SER A 179 -9.89 -18.23 -40.30
N VAL A 180 -9.88 -19.19 -39.37
CA VAL A 180 -10.00 -19.02 -37.90
C VAL A 180 -10.96 -17.86 -37.57
N PRO A 181 -12.28 -18.01 -37.78
CA PRO A 181 -13.21 -16.89 -37.79
C PRO A 181 -13.61 -16.42 -36.39
N ILE A 182 -12.64 -16.33 -35.49
CA ILE A 182 -12.76 -15.79 -34.14
C ILE A 182 -12.28 -14.33 -34.17
N LYS A 183 -13.10 -13.43 -33.63
CA LYS A 183 -12.78 -12.00 -33.56
C LYS A 183 -12.96 -11.51 -32.13
N ALA A 184 -12.00 -10.72 -31.65
CA ALA A 184 -12.13 -10.01 -30.39
C ALA A 184 -12.60 -8.58 -30.68
N VAL A 185 -13.77 -8.21 -30.17
CA VAL A 185 -14.40 -6.92 -30.38
C VAL A 185 -14.49 -6.19 -29.06
N SER A 186 -13.91 -4.99 -28.98
CA SER A 186 -14.02 -4.13 -27.80
C SER A 186 -14.91 -2.92 -28.08
N ALA A 187 -15.60 -2.46 -27.05
CA ALA A 187 -16.38 -1.23 -27.05
C ALA A 187 -15.83 -0.25 -26.01
N GLY A 188 -15.68 1.03 -26.38
CA GLY A 188 -15.21 2.07 -25.45
C GLY A 188 -13.72 2.00 -25.07
N MET A 189 -12.91 1.21 -25.79
CA MET A 189 -11.48 1.01 -25.50
C MET A 189 -10.58 1.51 -26.63
N THR A 190 -9.35 1.89 -26.31
CA THR A 190 -8.32 2.17 -27.32
C THR A 190 -7.54 0.89 -27.62
N ALA A 191 -7.20 0.63 -28.87
CA ALA A 191 -6.46 -0.57 -29.25
C ALA A 191 -5.10 -0.22 -29.86
N SER A 192 -4.06 -0.94 -29.49
CA SER A 192 -2.71 -0.80 -30.04
C SER A 192 -2.06 -2.16 -30.25
N LYS A 193 -1.34 -2.30 -31.38
CA LYS A 193 -0.50 -3.48 -31.63
C LYS A 193 0.80 -3.35 -30.81
N LEU A 194 1.22 -4.46 -30.19
CA LEU A 194 2.45 -4.58 -29.42
C LEU A 194 3.59 -5.13 -30.30
N GLY A 195 4.83 -5.04 -29.83
CA GLY A 195 6.02 -5.48 -30.58
C GLY A 195 6.15 -6.99 -30.80
N ASN A 196 5.31 -7.78 -30.17
CA ASN A 196 5.21 -9.25 -30.31
C ASN A 196 3.92 -9.67 -31.02
N ASP A 197 3.37 -8.79 -31.84
CA ASP A 197 2.15 -8.97 -32.62
C ASP A 197 0.84 -9.14 -31.83
N ALA A 198 0.89 -9.11 -30.49
CA ALA A 198 -0.29 -9.03 -29.65
C ALA A 198 -1.05 -7.70 -29.82
N VAL A 199 -2.35 -7.70 -29.54
CA VAL A 199 -3.19 -6.49 -29.54
C VAL A 199 -3.63 -6.17 -28.11
N ALA A 200 -3.25 -5.00 -27.61
CA ALA A 200 -3.70 -4.47 -26.33
C ALA A 200 -4.91 -3.56 -26.52
N PHE A 201 -5.93 -3.74 -25.68
CA PHE A 201 -7.10 -2.88 -25.53
C PHE A 201 -6.99 -2.17 -24.19
N SER A 202 -6.74 -0.86 -24.20
CA SER A 202 -6.58 -0.04 -23.00
C SER A 202 -7.88 0.64 -22.61
N ASN A 203 -8.19 0.62 -21.32
CA ASN A 203 -9.36 1.29 -20.75
C ASN A 203 -9.03 2.78 -20.52
N PRO A 204 -9.68 3.74 -21.21
CA PRO A 204 -9.40 5.16 -21.06
C PRO A 204 -9.74 5.70 -19.66
N ALA A 205 -10.57 5.00 -18.87
CA ALA A 205 -10.89 5.36 -17.49
C ALA A 205 -9.83 4.91 -16.47
N GLY A 206 -8.72 4.29 -16.90
CA GLY A 206 -7.64 3.82 -16.02
C GLY A 206 -7.89 2.48 -15.32
N GLY A 207 -8.92 1.74 -15.74
CA GLY A 207 -9.18 0.35 -15.32
C GLY A 207 -8.32 -0.69 -16.06
N ARG A 208 -8.60 -1.98 -15.87
CA ARG A 208 -7.85 -3.06 -16.55
C ARG A 208 -8.13 -2.99 -18.05
N GLY A 209 -7.09 -3.23 -18.84
CA GLY A 209 -7.24 -3.49 -20.27
C GLY A 209 -7.32 -4.99 -20.56
N PHE A 210 -7.43 -5.33 -21.84
CA PHE A 210 -7.35 -6.71 -22.33
C PHE A 210 -6.21 -6.86 -23.34
N VAL A 211 -5.61 -8.04 -23.44
CA VAL A 211 -4.59 -8.38 -24.43
C VAL A 211 -5.05 -9.62 -25.17
N VAL A 212 -4.97 -9.56 -26.49
CA VAL A 212 -5.13 -10.68 -27.41
C VAL A 212 -3.74 -11.03 -27.94
N PRO A 213 -3.07 -12.07 -27.41
CA PRO A 213 -1.80 -12.53 -27.97
C PRO A 213 -1.98 -13.12 -29.39
N PRO A 214 -0.88 -13.36 -30.13
CA PRO A 214 -0.91 -14.28 -31.26
C PRO A 214 -1.52 -15.63 -30.85
N ALA A 215 -2.24 -16.27 -31.76
CA ALA A 215 -2.65 -17.65 -31.56
C ALA A 215 -1.47 -18.57 -31.92
N TYR A 216 -1.47 -19.78 -31.40
CA TYR A 216 -0.60 -20.85 -31.83
C TYR A 216 -1.43 -22.00 -32.41
N MET A 217 -0.72 -22.96 -32.98
CA MET A 217 -1.27 -24.24 -33.34
C MET A 217 -0.28 -25.35 -33.06
N TRP A 218 -0.78 -26.52 -32.70
CA TRP A 218 0.03 -27.72 -32.51
C TRP A 218 -0.72 -29.00 -32.85
N ASP A 219 0.05 -30.02 -33.21
CA ASP A 219 -0.45 -31.38 -33.38
C ASP A 219 -0.40 -32.19 -32.06
N SER A 220 -1.06 -33.35 -32.04
CA SER A 220 -1.15 -34.22 -30.86
C SER A 220 0.01 -35.21 -30.76
N LYS A 221 1.14 -34.96 -31.39
CA LYS A 221 2.29 -35.87 -31.31
C LYS A 221 2.84 -35.89 -29.88
N GLY A 222 3.10 -37.09 -29.36
CA GLY A 222 3.54 -37.29 -27.97
C GLY A 222 2.43 -37.11 -26.92
N GLN A 223 1.18 -36.87 -27.32
CA GLN A 223 0.04 -36.95 -26.40
C GLN A 223 -0.25 -38.39 -26.00
N ARG A 224 -0.72 -38.56 -24.77
CA ARG A 224 -1.18 -39.87 -24.30
C ARG A 224 -2.48 -40.27 -25.00
N THR A 225 -2.65 -41.55 -25.28
CA THR A 225 -3.87 -42.08 -25.92
C THR A 225 -5.11 -41.99 -25.03
N ASP A 226 -4.94 -41.83 -23.71
CA ASP A 226 -6.00 -41.64 -22.72
C ASP A 226 -6.13 -40.19 -22.23
N ALA A 227 -5.47 -39.24 -22.92
CA ALA A 227 -5.49 -37.82 -22.54
C ALA A 227 -6.91 -37.26 -22.53
N ARG A 228 -7.26 -36.55 -21.46
CA ARG A 228 -8.53 -35.82 -21.36
C ARG A 228 -8.45 -34.55 -22.22
N LEU A 229 -9.60 -34.00 -22.59
CA LEU A 229 -9.66 -32.77 -23.41
C LEU A 229 -8.79 -31.64 -22.82
N GLY A 230 -8.79 -31.44 -21.51
CA GLY A 230 -7.95 -30.42 -20.87
C GLY A 230 -6.45 -30.61 -21.10
N GLU A 231 -5.97 -31.84 -21.28
CA GLU A 231 -4.56 -32.18 -21.55
C GLU A 231 -4.22 -32.05 -23.04
N LEU A 232 -5.18 -32.32 -23.94
CA LEU A 232 -5.03 -32.11 -25.40
C LEU A 232 -4.90 -30.64 -25.77
N LEU A 233 -5.56 -29.77 -25.00
CA LEU A 233 -5.53 -28.32 -25.14
C LEU A 233 -4.22 -27.69 -24.62
N GLU A 234 -3.20 -28.49 -24.36
CA GLU A 234 -1.84 -28.06 -24.11
C GLU A 234 -0.93 -28.81 -25.10
N PRO A 235 0.09 -28.18 -25.69
CA PRO A 235 1.04 -28.90 -26.51
C PRO A 235 1.75 -29.95 -25.64
N ALA A 236 1.70 -31.21 -26.09
CA ALA A 236 2.56 -32.24 -25.55
C ALA A 236 4.00 -31.85 -25.80
N ASN A 237 4.92 -32.58 -25.16
CA ASN A 237 6.30 -32.35 -25.47
C ASN A 237 6.48 -32.59 -27.01
N GLU A 238 6.28 -33.75 -27.61
CA GLU A 238 6.67 -33.98 -29.01
C GLU A 238 5.88 -33.22 -30.11
N ALA A 239 5.00 -32.31 -29.72
CA ALA A 239 4.14 -31.57 -30.62
C ALA A 239 4.93 -30.59 -31.50
N THR A 240 4.57 -30.54 -32.78
CA THR A 240 5.04 -29.49 -33.68
C THR A 240 4.19 -28.24 -33.45
N THR A 241 4.82 -27.09 -33.20
CA THR A 241 4.12 -25.83 -32.88
C THR A 241 4.40 -24.74 -33.92
N ALA A 242 3.38 -23.97 -34.30
CA ALA A 242 3.54 -22.77 -35.13
C ALA A 242 2.70 -21.60 -34.61
N ALA A 243 3.16 -20.37 -34.83
CA ALA A 243 2.42 -19.16 -34.47
C ALA A 243 1.49 -18.70 -35.61
N ILE A 244 0.39 -18.04 -35.24
CA ILE A 244 -0.59 -17.41 -36.11
C ILE A 244 -0.78 -15.96 -35.63
N ASP A 245 -0.35 -15.00 -36.44
CA ASP A 245 -0.34 -13.59 -36.07
C ASP A 245 -1.73 -13.04 -35.74
N ALA A 246 -1.81 -12.16 -34.74
CA ALA A 246 -2.98 -11.32 -34.52
C ALA A 246 -2.87 -10.03 -35.35
N SER A 247 -3.97 -9.66 -36.01
CA SER A 247 -4.10 -8.43 -36.77
C SER A 247 -5.13 -7.51 -36.14
N LEU A 248 -4.87 -6.20 -36.18
CA LEU A 248 -5.78 -5.18 -35.68
C LEU A 248 -6.46 -4.48 -36.86
N ALA A 249 -7.79 -4.55 -36.91
CA ALA A 249 -8.60 -3.83 -37.89
C ALA A 249 -9.48 -2.78 -37.21
N ALA A 250 -9.48 -1.56 -37.73
CA ALA A 250 -10.44 -0.54 -37.35
C ALA A 250 -11.69 -0.65 -38.24
N THR A 251 -12.85 -0.95 -37.66
CA THR A 251 -14.12 -0.90 -38.40
C THR A 251 -14.55 0.56 -38.58
N THR A 252 -14.22 1.14 -39.74
CA THR A 252 -14.72 2.46 -40.15
C THR A 252 -16.08 2.32 -40.84
N LYS A 253 -17.17 2.26 -40.08
CA LYS A 253 -18.49 2.64 -40.64
C LYS A 253 -19.44 3.20 -39.58
N ALA A 254 -20.03 4.33 -39.97
CA ALA A 254 -20.87 5.29 -39.26
C ALA A 254 -21.78 4.75 -38.14
N ALA A 255 -21.85 5.56 -37.06
CA ALA A 255 -22.74 5.51 -35.89
C ALA A 255 -22.28 4.75 -34.63
N ALA A 256 -21.01 4.88 -34.25
CA ALA A 256 -20.55 5.23 -32.89
C ALA A 256 -19.01 5.32 -32.90
N PRO A 257 -18.37 6.38 -32.39
CA PRO A 257 -16.92 6.41 -32.29
C PRO A 257 -16.55 5.53 -31.09
N THR A 258 -15.94 4.33 -31.26
CA THR A 258 -15.08 3.62 -30.27
C THR A 258 -14.90 2.11 -30.47
N THR A 259 -15.64 1.41 -31.34
CA THR A 259 -15.48 -0.06 -31.47
C THR A 259 -14.17 -0.44 -32.20
N ARG A 260 -13.40 -1.37 -31.62
CA ARG A 260 -12.13 -1.88 -32.20
C ARG A 260 -12.17 -3.40 -32.30
N THR A 261 -11.60 -3.96 -33.37
CA THR A 261 -11.60 -5.41 -33.61
C THR A 261 -10.18 -5.93 -33.81
N ALA A 262 -9.81 -6.97 -33.05
CA ALA A 262 -8.68 -7.82 -33.38
C ALA A 262 -9.21 -9.10 -34.07
N SER A 263 -8.48 -9.57 -35.07
CA SER A 263 -8.77 -10.79 -35.81
C SER A 263 -7.47 -11.55 -36.07
N PHE A 264 -7.53 -12.86 -36.07
CA PHE A 264 -6.35 -13.68 -36.37
C PHE A 264 -6.10 -13.70 -37.88
N ALA A 265 -4.83 -13.74 -38.26
CA ALA A 265 -4.46 -13.94 -39.65
C ALA A 265 -4.96 -15.30 -40.15
N ALA A 266 -5.23 -15.38 -41.45
CA ALA A 266 -5.48 -16.69 -42.06
C ALA A 266 -4.23 -17.56 -41.90
N ILE A 267 -4.43 -18.86 -41.66
CA ILE A 267 -3.35 -19.83 -41.52
C ILE A 267 -2.57 -19.88 -42.84
N ALA A 268 -1.31 -19.48 -42.78
CA ALA A 268 -0.40 -19.40 -43.91
C ALA A 268 1.05 -19.68 -43.46
N GLY A 269 1.98 -19.80 -44.41
CA GLY A 269 3.39 -20.04 -44.10
C GLY A 269 3.62 -21.35 -43.35
N GLU A 270 4.50 -21.35 -42.35
CA GLU A 270 4.87 -22.55 -41.57
C GLU A 270 3.68 -23.17 -40.82
N ALA A 271 2.68 -22.38 -40.44
CA ALA A 271 1.46 -22.89 -39.81
C ALA A 271 0.62 -23.76 -40.78
N VAL A 272 0.69 -23.48 -42.09
CA VAL A 272 0.04 -24.28 -43.13
C VAL A 272 0.62 -25.69 -43.18
N SER A 273 1.93 -25.82 -42.96
CA SER A 273 2.63 -27.11 -43.08
C SER A 273 2.23 -28.09 -42.00
N ILE A 274 1.87 -27.65 -40.79
CA ILE A 274 1.35 -28.57 -39.75
C ILE A 274 0.04 -29.22 -40.20
N LEU A 275 -0.84 -28.52 -40.91
CA LEU A 275 -2.10 -29.10 -41.38
C LEU A 275 -1.93 -30.03 -42.58
N GLU A 276 -0.87 -29.85 -43.35
CA GLU A 276 -0.64 -30.55 -44.64
C GLU A 276 0.44 -31.63 -44.57
N ASP A 277 1.23 -31.68 -43.50
CA ASP A 277 2.26 -32.71 -43.30
C ASP A 277 1.61 -34.08 -43.07
N PRO A 278 1.95 -35.10 -43.89
CA PRO A 278 1.49 -36.47 -43.67
C PRO A 278 1.88 -37.08 -42.32
N ALA A 279 2.89 -36.52 -41.63
CA ALA A 279 3.33 -36.97 -40.31
C ALA A 279 2.53 -36.35 -39.14
N THR A 280 1.63 -35.39 -39.40
CA THR A 280 0.83 -34.72 -38.38
C THR A 280 -0.08 -35.68 -37.64
N VAL A 281 0.00 -35.65 -36.31
CA VAL A 281 -0.87 -36.47 -35.44
C VAL A 281 -2.08 -35.65 -35.02
N TYR A 282 -3.27 -36.08 -35.42
CA TYR A 282 -4.52 -35.41 -35.05
C TYR A 282 -5.04 -35.85 -33.68
N PRO A 283 -5.76 -35.00 -32.93
CA PRO A 283 -6.24 -33.67 -33.33
C PRO A 283 -5.15 -32.59 -33.41
N VAL A 284 -5.34 -31.62 -34.31
CA VAL A 284 -4.58 -30.36 -34.31
C VAL A 284 -5.39 -29.33 -33.54
N VAL A 285 -4.76 -28.61 -32.63
CA VAL A 285 -5.39 -27.56 -31.81
C VAL A 285 -4.87 -26.20 -32.27
N ILE A 286 -5.77 -25.23 -32.40
CA ILE A 286 -5.47 -23.81 -32.68
C ILE A 286 -6.03 -22.98 -31.54
N ASP A 287 -5.22 -22.15 -30.87
CA ASP A 287 -5.56 -21.51 -29.57
C ASP A 287 -5.55 -19.96 -29.60
N PRO A 288 -6.59 -19.32 -30.15
CA PRO A 288 -6.78 -17.90 -29.91
C PRO A 288 -7.23 -17.61 -28.46
N ALA A 289 -6.42 -16.82 -27.73
CA ALA A 289 -6.71 -16.40 -26.36
C ALA A 289 -7.00 -14.90 -26.22
N ALA A 290 -7.63 -14.48 -25.11
CA ALA A 290 -7.46 -13.14 -24.56
C ALA A 290 -7.42 -13.16 -23.04
N THR A 291 -6.55 -12.32 -22.50
CA THR A 291 -6.37 -12.14 -21.07
C THR A 291 -6.55 -10.68 -20.69
N THR A 292 -6.58 -10.36 -19.41
CA THR A 292 -6.36 -8.97 -18.98
C THR A 292 -4.93 -8.51 -19.34
N THR A 293 -4.70 -7.19 -19.44
CA THR A 293 -3.40 -6.58 -19.82
C THR A 293 -2.26 -6.83 -18.85
N GLN A 294 -2.51 -7.35 -17.66
CA GLN A 294 -1.48 -7.46 -16.64
C GLN A 294 -0.59 -8.67 -16.90
N THR A 295 0.57 -8.46 -17.56
CA THR A 295 1.61 -9.50 -17.65
C THR A 295 2.26 -9.69 -16.29
N TYR A 296 1.96 -10.80 -15.62
CA TYR A 296 2.54 -11.18 -14.33
C TYR A 296 3.46 -12.40 -14.44
N ALA A 297 3.40 -13.13 -15.55
CA ALA A 297 4.24 -14.29 -15.79
C ALA A 297 4.61 -14.43 -17.28
N VAL A 298 5.84 -14.88 -17.53
CA VAL A 298 6.26 -15.35 -18.86
C VAL A 298 7.12 -16.60 -18.73
N ARG A 299 6.82 -17.58 -19.56
CA ARG A 299 7.66 -18.75 -19.81
C ARG A 299 8.38 -18.54 -21.13
N VAL A 300 9.71 -18.64 -21.11
CA VAL A 300 10.53 -18.58 -22.33
C VAL A 300 11.19 -19.93 -22.58
N THR A 301 11.10 -20.40 -23.81
CA THR A 301 11.79 -21.59 -24.32
C THR A 301 12.61 -21.21 -25.56
N GLU A 302 13.48 -22.10 -26.01
CA GLU A 302 14.31 -21.87 -27.20
C GLU A 302 13.47 -21.60 -28.46
N ASP A 303 12.25 -22.16 -28.55
CA ASP A 303 11.41 -22.10 -29.75
C ASP A 303 10.20 -21.16 -29.62
N PHE A 304 9.61 -21.06 -28.42
CA PHE A 304 8.40 -20.28 -28.17
C PHE A 304 8.38 -19.59 -26.79
N ASN A 305 7.43 -18.68 -26.60
CA ASN A 305 7.15 -18.03 -25.32
C ASN A 305 5.65 -18.04 -25.06
N LYS A 306 5.27 -18.20 -23.78
CA LYS A 306 3.88 -18.22 -23.32
C LYS A 306 3.71 -17.24 -22.16
N TYR A 307 2.57 -16.56 -22.08
CA TYR A 307 2.32 -15.51 -21.06
C TYR A 307 1.12 -15.84 -20.18
N ASN A 308 1.18 -15.45 -18.90
CA ASN A 308 0.06 -15.54 -17.97
C ASN A 308 -0.69 -16.88 -18.06
N SER A 309 -2.00 -16.89 -18.35
CA SER A 309 -2.81 -18.10 -18.42
C SER A 309 -2.43 -19.06 -19.54
N ASP A 310 -1.87 -18.56 -20.66
CA ASP A 310 -1.44 -19.37 -21.81
C ASP A 310 -0.24 -20.29 -21.47
N ILE A 311 0.47 -20.03 -20.36
CA ILE A 311 1.48 -20.95 -19.81
C ILE A 311 0.84 -22.30 -19.37
N GLY A 312 -0.47 -22.34 -19.15
CA GLY A 312 -1.20 -23.53 -18.72
C GLY A 312 -1.15 -23.74 -17.20
N SER A 313 -1.26 -24.99 -16.75
CA SER A 313 -1.28 -25.32 -15.30
C SER A 313 0.09 -25.61 -14.68
N ARG A 314 1.15 -25.64 -15.51
CA ARG A 314 2.50 -26.07 -15.08
C ARG A 314 3.57 -25.12 -15.59
N GLY A 315 4.29 -24.49 -14.65
CA GLY A 315 5.54 -23.82 -14.96
C GLY A 315 6.67 -24.85 -15.05
N LYS A 316 7.35 -24.89 -16.20
CA LYS A 316 8.42 -25.86 -16.50
C LYS A 316 9.78 -25.16 -16.47
N ILE A 317 10.76 -25.75 -15.81
CA ILE A 317 12.07 -25.13 -15.54
C ILE A 317 13.19 -26.13 -15.82
N GLY A 318 14.24 -25.67 -16.50
CA GLY A 318 15.43 -26.47 -16.81
C GLY A 318 15.39 -27.09 -18.21
N TYR A 319 16.12 -28.18 -18.40
CA TYR A 319 16.24 -28.88 -19.68
C TYR A 319 15.33 -30.12 -19.71
N ASN A 320 14.35 -30.13 -20.61
CA ASN A 320 13.57 -31.34 -20.90
C ASN A 320 14.42 -32.26 -21.77
N GLY A 321 15.22 -33.12 -21.15
CA GLY A 321 16.04 -34.13 -21.86
C GLY A 321 15.49 -35.55 -21.75
N TRP A 322 14.29 -35.74 -21.20
CA TRP A 322 13.70 -37.05 -20.92
C TRP A 322 12.66 -37.48 -21.95
N SER A 323 12.00 -36.52 -22.59
CA SER A 323 11.02 -36.76 -23.65
C SER A 323 11.15 -35.68 -24.71
N SER A 324 10.97 -36.03 -25.98
CA SER A 324 11.01 -35.05 -27.06
C SER A 324 9.84 -34.05 -26.91
N PRO A 325 10.01 -32.75 -27.25
CA PRO A 325 11.18 -32.19 -27.88
C PRO A 325 12.18 -31.86 -26.77
N TYR A 326 13.43 -31.76 -27.18
CA TYR A 326 14.47 -31.38 -26.26
C TYR A 326 14.59 -29.87 -26.27
N TYR A 327 14.17 -29.23 -25.18
CA TYR A 327 14.19 -27.77 -25.07
C TYR A 327 14.52 -27.32 -23.65
N LYS A 328 15.06 -26.11 -23.54
CA LYS A 328 15.25 -25.43 -22.26
C LYS A 328 14.08 -24.51 -21.96
N SER A 329 13.77 -24.35 -20.67
CA SER A 329 12.67 -23.53 -20.20
C SER A 329 13.06 -22.70 -18.98
N ARG A 330 12.69 -21.41 -18.99
CA ARG A 330 12.87 -20.47 -17.88
C ARG A 330 11.54 -19.79 -17.56
N MET A 331 11.34 -19.44 -16.30
CA MET A 331 10.14 -18.76 -15.81
C MET A 331 10.50 -17.39 -15.23
N TYR A 332 9.66 -16.40 -15.50
CA TYR A 332 9.75 -15.07 -14.87
C TYR A 332 8.38 -14.68 -14.31
N TYR A 333 8.38 -14.19 -13.07
CA TYR A 333 7.18 -13.73 -12.38
C TYR A 333 7.38 -12.32 -11.84
N GLN A 334 6.42 -11.44 -12.12
CA GLN A 334 6.45 -10.06 -11.67
C GLN A 334 5.53 -9.86 -10.46
N PHE A 335 6.05 -9.18 -9.44
CA PHE A 335 5.37 -8.89 -8.19
C PHE A 335 5.35 -7.39 -7.91
N ASN A 336 4.32 -6.92 -7.23
CA ASN A 336 4.27 -5.55 -6.69
C ASN A 336 4.89 -5.51 -5.29
N TRP A 337 5.61 -4.45 -4.95
CA TRP A 337 6.01 -4.20 -3.57
C TRP A 337 4.78 -3.93 -2.69
N PRO A 338 4.74 -4.41 -1.43
CA PRO A 338 3.69 -4.07 -0.49
C PRO A 338 3.60 -2.56 -0.28
N ILE A 339 2.37 -2.08 -0.06
CA ILE A 339 2.08 -0.70 0.32
C ILE A 339 1.49 -0.67 1.73
N ASN A 340 1.72 0.43 2.43
CA ASN A 340 1.08 0.73 3.70
C ASN A 340 -0.34 1.30 3.48
N THR A 341 -1.07 1.52 4.57
CA THR A 341 -2.44 2.06 4.55
C THR A 341 -2.55 3.45 3.94
N SER A 342 -1.45 4.22 3.94
CA SER A 342 -1.35 5.55 3.33
C SER A 342 -1.02 5.52 1.83
N GLY A 343 -0.80 4.34 1.24
CA GLY A 343 -0.46 4.15 -0.16
C GLY A 343 1.05 4.23 -0.48
N SER A 344 1.91 4.39 0.52
CA SER A 344 3.37 4.39 0.34
C SER A 344 3.92 2.97 0.32
N ARG A 345 4.85 2.69 -0.60
CA ARG A 345 5.56 1.40 -0.64
C ARG A 345 6.45 1.23 0.57
N ILE A 346 6.55 0.01 1.07
CA ILE A 346 7.52 -0.31 2.12
C ILE A 346 8.95 -0.03 1.64
N ASN A 347 9.81 0.42 2.55
CA ASN A 347 11.21 0.68 2.25
C ASN A 347 12.11 -0.53 2.54
N SER A 348 13.36 -0.50 2.08
CA SER A 348 14.31 -1.60 2.28
C SER A 348 14.58 -1.90 3.74
N LYS A 349 14.64 -0.86 4.58
CA LYS A 349 14.95 -0.99 5.99
C LYS A 349 13.81 -1.60 6.78
N GLN A 350 12.56 -1.51 6.34
CA GLN A 350 11.42 -2.17 6.99
C GLN A 350 11.43 -3.70 6.80
N ILE A 351 12.03 -4.22 5.73
CA ILE A 351 12.00 -5.64 5.40
C ILE A 351 12.84 -6.41 6.43
N THR A 352 12.21 -7.32 7.17
CA THR A 352 12.89 -8.19 8.16
C THR A 352 13.11 -9.60 7.62
N ALA A 353 12.20 -10.08 6.76
CA ALA A 353 12.36 -11.33 6.03
C ALA A 353 11.66 -11.24 4.67
N ALA A 354 12.24 -11.88 3.65
CA ALA A 354 11.57 -12.09 2.37
C ALA A 354 11.84 -13.52 1.86
N GLU A 355 10.79 -14.19 1.40
CA GLU A 355 10.84 -15.56 0.91
C GLU A 355 10.04 -15.69 -0.39
N PHE A 356 10.68 -16.21 -1.44
CA PHE A 356 9.98 -16.66 -2.63
C PHE A 356 9.52 -18.10 -2.41
N GLN A 357 8.26 -18.40 -2.72
CA GLN A 357 7.64 -19.71 -2.53
C GLN A 357 7.01 -20.22 -3.81
N TYR A 358 7.28 -21.48 -4.17
CA TYR A 358 6.73 -22.11 -5.36
C TYR A 358 6.42 -23.60 -5.13
N LEU A 359 5.25 -24.06 -5.58
CA LEU A 359 4.79 -25.43 -5.34
C LEU A 359 5.29 -26.37 -6.45
N GLN A 360 6.28 -27.18 -6.13
CA GLN A 360 6.84 -28.19 -7.01
C GLN A 360 5.92 -29.41 -7.08
N THR A 361 5.70 -29.90 -8.30
CA THR A 361 4.83 -31.05 -8.59
C THR A 361 5.52 -32.19 -9.30
N HIS A 362 6.66 -31.95 -9.94
CA HIS A 362 7.38 -32.99 -10.66
C HIS A 362 8.89 -32.69 -10.75
N SER A 363 9.67 -33.77 -10.76
CA SER A 363 11.11 -33.86 -10.99
C SER A 363 11.44 -35.25 -11.58
N PRO A 364 12.60 -35.42 -12.26
CA PRO A 364 13.08 -36.72 -12.71
C PRO A 364 13.53 -37.68 -11.61
N GLN A 365 13.32 -37.36 -10.33
CA GLN A 365 13.86 -38.14 -9.23
C GLN A 365 13.04 -39.41 -8.97
N HIS A 366 13.71 -40.55 -8.83
CA HIS A 366 13.09 -41.84 -8.51
C HIS A 366 13.13 -42.16 -7.00
N SER A 367 12.90 -41.16 -6.14
CA SER A 367 12.93 -41.31 -4.68
C SER A 367 11.91 -40.40 -4.00
N CYS A 368 11.31 -40.87 -2.91
CA CYS A 368 10.47 -40.05 -2.00
C CYS A 368 11.18 -39.69 -0.69
N THR A 369 12.32 -40.31 -0.38
CA THR A 369 13.00 -40.16 0.92
C THR A 369 14.25 -39.31 0.81
N ASP A 370 14.87 -39.31 -0.36
CA ASP A 370 15.91 -38.35 -0.73
C ASP A 370 15.21 -37.21 -1.47
N ASN A 371 15.60 -35.96 -1.21
CA ASN A 371 15.05 -34.81 -1.93
C ASN A 371 16.16 -33.95 -2.54
N ASP A 372 17.42 -34.36 -2.49
CA ASP A 372 18.53 -33.60 -3.06
C ASP A 372 18.95 -34.25 -4.39
N PHE A 373 18.63 -33.65 -5.53
CA PHE A 373 18.89 -34.30 -6.82
C PHE A 373 19.12 -33.34 -7.99
N GLY A 374 20.19 -33.61 -8.74
CA GLY A 374 20.52 -32.86 -9.96
C GLY A 374 20.89 -31.39 -9.71
N PRO A 375 20.97 -30.58 -10.78
CA PRO A 375 21.22 -29.15 -10.67
C PRO A 375 20.19 -28.41 -9.83
N THR A 376 20.65 -27.42 -9.07
CA THR A 376 19.78 -26.56 -8.27
C THR A 376 18.87 -25.68 -9.12
N VAL A 377 17.69 -25.35 -8.60
CA VAL A 377 16.84 -24.27 -9.12
C VAL A 377 17.31 -22.94 -8.54
N LYS A 378 17.66 -22.03 -9.44
CA LYS A 378 18.20 -20.70 -9.15
C LYS A 378 17.13 -19.63 -9.29
N VAL A 379 17.01 -18.81 -8.24
CA VAL A 379 16.14 -17.63 -8.15
C VAL A 379 16.99 -16.36 -8.16
N GLN A 380 16.65 -15.42 -9.04
CA GLN A 380 17.35 -14.15 -9.22
C GLN A 380 16.37 -13.02 -9.54
N PHE A 381 16.71 -11.77 -9.21
CA PHE A 381 15.89 -10.62 -9.60
C PHE A 381 16.28 -10.03 -10.95
N HIS A 382 15.27 -9.53 -11.66
CA HIS A 382 15.36 -9.06 -13.03
C HIS A 382 14.57 -7.76 -13.23
N ASN A 383 14.85 -7.10 -14.36
CA ASN A 383 14.03 -6.02 -14.88
C ASN A 383 12.60 -6.48 -15.19
N THR A 384 11.71 -5.51 -15.40
CA THR A 384 10.32 -5.75 -15.77
C THR A 384 10.22 -6.62 -17.02
N ILE A 385 9.35 -7.64 -16.96
CA ILE A 385 8.94 -8.42 -18.13
C ILE A 385 7.98 -7.61 -18.98
N SER A 386 7.95 -7.89 -20.27
CA SER A 386 6.97 -7.32 -21.17
C SER A 386 6.62 -8.32 -22.25
N SER A 387 5.76 -7.90 -23.17
CA SER A 387 5.39 -8.71 -24.32
C SER A 387 6.56 -8.97 -25.27
N SER A 388 7.69 -8.24 -25.15
CA SER A 388 8.92 -8.50 -25.91
C SER A 388 9.89 -9.48 -25.24
N THR A 389 9.51 -10.08 -24.10
CA THR A 389 10.40 -10.99 -23.37
C THR A 389 10.46 -12.35 -24.05
N THR A 390 11.60 -12.67 -24.66
CA THR A 390 11.84 -13.93 -25.38
C THR A 390 13.13 -14.61 -24.89
N TRP A 391 13.44 -15.79 -25.42
CA TRP A 391 14.71 -16.46 -25.15
C TRP A 391 15.94 -15.65 -25.57
N SER A 392 15.87 -14.97 -26.72
CA SER A 392 16.93 -14.11 -27.24
C SER A 392 16.93 -12.70 -26.63
N SER A 393 15.80 -12.25 -26.09
CA SER A 393 15.62 -10.93 -25.45
C SER A 393 15.09 -11.07 -24.02
N GLN A 394 15.97 -11.50 -23.12
CA GLN A 394 15.61 -11.73 -21.72
C GLN A 394 15.65 -10.44 -20.90
N PRO A 395 14.86 -10.34 -19.82
CA PRO A 395 14.94 -9.20 -18.93
C PRO A 395 16.33 -9.14 -18.27
N GLY A 396 16.95 -7.96 -18.27
CA GLY A 396 18.28 -7.78 -17.66
C GLY A 396 18.28 -8.19 -16.17
N THR A 397 19.32 -8.91 -15.75
CA THR A 397 19.52 -9.34 -14.36
C THR A 397 19.93 -8.17 -13.48
N HIS A 398 19.42 -8.12 -12.25
CA HIS A 398 19.89 -7.15 -11.26
C HIS A 398 21.09 -7.69 -10.47
N PRO A 399 22.04 -6.82 -10.07
CA PRO A 399 23.28 -7.22 -9.38
C PRO A 399 23.09 -7.44 -7.87
N VAL A 400 21.98 -8.08 -7.46
CA VAL A 400 21.66 -8.37 -6.05
C VAL A 400 21.94 -9.83 -5.65
N GLY A 401 22.60 -10.59 -6.53
CA GLY A 401 22.91 -12.01 -6.33
C GLY A 401 21.80 -12.96 -6.75
N SER A 402 21.90 -14.22 -6.31
CA SER A 402 20.93 -15.29 -6.57
C SER A 402 20.93 -16.31 -5.44
N VAL A 403 19.81 -17.00 -5.24
CA VAL A 403 19.66 -18.09 -4.27
C VAL A 403 19.32 -19.38 -5.01
N THR A 404 19.93 -20.49 -4.59
CA THR A 404 19.78 -21.80 -5.23
C THR A 404 19.24 -22.83 -4.25
N ASN A 405 18.46 -23.79 -4.75
CA ASN A 405 17.95 -24.91 -3.95
C ASN A 405 17.75 -26.13 -4.87
N ASP A 406 18.30 -27.28 -4.50
CA ASP A 406 18.29 -28.57 -5.24
C ASP A 406 17.11 -29.47 -4.90
N TYR A 407 16.22 -29.05 -4.00
CA TYR A 407 15.06 -29.84 -3.60
C TYR A 407 14.31 -30.40 -4.81
N ALA A 408 14.04 -31.70 -4.76
CA ALA A 408 13.46 -32.50 -5.82
C ALA A 408 12.35 -33.37 -5.23
N VAL A 409 11.14 -33.22 -5.76
CA VAL A 409 9.98 -34.04 -5.41
C VAL A 409 9.02 -34.10 -6.59
N GLY A 410 8.16 -35.11 -6.56
CA GLY A 410 7.14 -35.34 -7.58
C GLY A 410 7.70 -36.20 -8.70
N HIS A 411 7.10 -37.36 -8.92
CA HIS A 411 7.32 -38.27 -10.03
C HIS A 411 6.10 -39.19 -10.10
N GLU A 412 5.48 -39.31 -11.27
CA GLU A 412 4.24 -40.06 -11.50
C GLU A 412 4.32 -41.52 -11.03
N ASP A 413 5.41 -42.21 -11.33
CA ASP A 413 5.58 -43.64 -11.01
C ASP A 413 6.21 -43.93 -9.63
N TYR A 414 7.03 -43.02 -9.10
CA TYR A 414 7.83 -43.27 -7.89
C TYR A 414 7.41 -42.44 -6.68
N CYS A 415 6.96 -41.21 -6.90
CA CYS A 415 6.67 -40.29 -5.80
C CYS A 415 5.64 -39.21 -6.16
N ASN A 416 4.35 -39.45 -5.91
CA ASN A 416 3.30 -38.48 -6.22
C ASN A 416 3.22 -37.28 -5.24
N ALA A 417 4.23 -37.08 -4.40
CA ALA A 417 4.28 -36.00 -3.43
C ALA A 417 4.54 -34.63 -4.10
N THR A 418 4.05 -33.56 -3.46
CA THR A 418 4.30 -32.18 -3.87
C THR A 418 4.89 -31.40 -2.70
N TYR A 419 5.73 -30.40 -2.98
CA TYR A 419 6.36 -29.59 -1.93
C TYR A 419 6.42 -28.12 -2.30
N ARG A 420 6.09 -27.25 -1.35
CA ARG A 420 6.24 -25.79 -1.53
C ARG A 420 7.67 -25.41 -1.18
N GLN A 421 8.52 -25.39 -2.21
CA GLN A 421 9.92 -24.98 -2.10
C GLN A 421 10.01 -23.49 -1.77
N LYS A 422 11.03 -23.14 -0.99
CA LYS A 422 11.24 -21.83 -0.38
C LYS A 422 12.67 -21.36 -0.65
N TRP A 423 12.80 -20.11 -1.08
CA TRP A 423 14.08 -19.43 -1.24
C TRP A 423 14.09 -18.20 -0.35
N ASN A 424 14.99 -18.15 0.64
CA ASN A 424 15.19 -16.96 1.46
C ASN A 424 15.91 -15.90 0.63
N VAL A 425 15.20 -14.84 0.27
CA VAL A 425 15.68 -13.74 -0.57
C VAL A 425 15.74 -12.42 0.21
N THR A 426 15.85 -12.49 1.55
CA THR A 426 15.77 -11.31 2.43
C THR A 426 16.79 -10.23 2.06
N THR A 427 18.06 -10.60 1.94
CA THR A 427 19.14 -9.65 1.59
C THR A 427 18.98 -9.12 0.17
N MET A 428 18.55 -9.97 -0.77
CA MET A 428 18.25 -9.56 -2.15
C MET A 428 17.12 -8.54 -2.18
N ALA A 429 16.03 -8.77 -1.44
CA ALA A 429 14.86 -7.89 -1.36
C ALA A 429 15.19 -6.53 -0.71
N GLN A 430 15.99 -6.54 0.36
CA GLN A 430 16.48 -5.31 0.98
C GLN A 430 17.33 -4.50 0.01
N GLN A 431 18.30 -5.13 -0.66
CA GLN A 431 19.16 -4.44 -1.62
C GLN A 431 18.37 -3.93 -2.83
N GLU A 432 17.50 -4.76 -3.42
CA GLU A 432 16.64 -4.38 -4.55
C GLU A 432 15.78 -3.16 -4.24
N ARG A 433 15.17 -3.13 -3.05
CA ARG A 433 14.34 -2.01 -2.60
C ARG A 433 15.15 -0.75 -2.28
N ALA A 434 16.42 -0.90 -1.90
CA ALA A 434 17.33 0.21 -1.63
C ALA A 434 17.88 0.83 -2.92
N ASP A 435 18.24 -0.01 -3.90
CA ASP A 435 18.87 0.40 -5.15
C ASP A 435 17.85 0.94 -6.17
N TYR A 436 16.58 0.49 -6.10
CA TYR A 436 15.55 0.83 -7.09
C TYR A 436 14.21 1.26 -6.46
N ASP A 437 13.72 2.45 -6.79
CA ASP A 437 12.36 2.89 -6.45
C ASP A 437 11.33 2.51 -7.53
N ARG A 438 11.09 1.21 -7.71
CA ARG A 438 10.09 0.67 -8.65
C ARG A 438 8.85 0.17 -7.92
N GLN A 439 7.71 0.17 -8.62
CA GLN A 439 6.47 -0.43 -8.10
C GLN A 439 6.55 -1.95 -8.09
N THR A 440 7.20 -2.51 -9.11
CA THR A 440 7.32 -3.95 -9.34
C THR A 440 8.78 -4.40 -9.29
N PHE A 441 8.96 -5.68 -9.01
CA PHE A 441 10.21 -6.41 -9.23
C PHE A 441 9.90 -7.76 -9.87
N THR A 442 10.85 -8.30 -10.64
CA THR A 442 10.68 -9.58 -11.34
C THR A 442 11.58 -10.63 -10.72
N VAL A 443 11.03 -11.81 -10.46
CA VAL A 443 11.76 -13.02 -10.06
C VAL A 443 11.94 -13.91 -11.28
N GLY A 444 13.18 -14.13 -11.69
CA GLY A 444 13.57 -15.12 -12.70
C GLY A 444 13.96 -16.44 -12.05
N ILE A 445 13.51 -17.54 -12.64
CA ILE A 445 13.69 -18.91 -12.14
C ILE A 445 14.21 -19.79 -13.28
N ARG A 446 15.34 -20.45 -13.03
CA ARG A 446 16.05 -21.27 -14.03
C ARG A 446 16.82 -22.39 -13.36
N SER A 447 17.18 -23.43 -14.10
CA SER A 447 18.16 -24.41 -13.62
C SER A 447 19.55 -23.76 -13.53
N SER A 448 20.35 -24.15 -12.56
CA SER A 448 21.75 -23.74 -12.46
C SER A 448 22.61 -24.36 -13.56
N ASP A 449 22.21 -25.52 -14.08
CA ASP A 449 22.77 -26.15 -15.28
C ASP A 449 21.61 -26.56 -16.20
N GLU A 450 21.48 -25.87 -17.33
CA GLU A 450 20.45 -26.11 -18.35
C GLU A 450 20.93 -27.03 -19.48
N GLY A 451 22.09 -27.67 -19.31
CA GLY A 451 22.53 -28.80 -20.14
C GLY A 451 22.21 -30.15 -19.52
N ASP A 452 21.96 -30.22 -18.20
CA ASP A 452 21.65 -31.46 -17.49
C ASP A 452 20.13 -31.66 -17.34
N LYS A 453 19.64 -32.77 -17.91
CA LYS A 453 18.23 -33.17 -17.87
C LYS A 453 17.73 -33.54 -16.46
N ASN A 454 18.63 -33.86 -15.53
CA ASN A 454 18.27 -34.12 -14.13
C ASN A 454 17.79 -32.85 -13.39
N GLY A 455 18.05 -31.67 -13.97
CA GLY A 455 17.59 -30.38 -13.45
C GLY A 455 16.16 -30.02 -13.84
N TRP A 456 15.45 -30.87 -14.61
CA TRP A 456 14.07 -30.61 -14.98
C TRP A 456 13.16 -30.54 -13.76
N ARG A 457 12.28 -29.54 -13.71
CA ARG A 457 11.31 -29.34 -12.64
C ARG A 457 10.00 -28.79 -13.20
N GLU A 458 8.88 -29.27 -12.66
CA GLU A 458 7.57 -28.66 -12.90
C GLU A 458 6.96 -28.16 -11.60
N TYR A 459 6.31 -27.01 -11.70
CA TYR A 459 5.66 -26.32 -10.58
C TYR A 459 4.23 -25.94 -10.97
N ARG A 460 3.32 -25.85 -9.98
CA ARG A 460 1.95 -25.37 -10.21
C ARG A 460 1.94 -23.93 -10.70
N HIS A 461 1.36 -23.69 -11.86
CA HIS A 461 1.05 -22.36 -12.36
C HIS A 461 -0.46 -22.17 -12.47
N ASN A 462 -0.93 -20.95 -12.20
CA ASN A 462 -2.31 -20.49 -12.42
C ASN A 462 -3.44 -21.43 -11.93
N SER A 463 -3.18 -22.24 -10.91
CA SER A 463 -4.20 -23.04 -10.23
C SER A 463 -4.73 -22.25 -9.04
N THR A 464 -6.04 -22.25 -8.85
CA THR A 464 -6.74 -21.54 -7.77
C THR A 464 -5.97 -21.61 -6.45
N GLY A 465 -5.35 -20.49 -6.03
CA GLY A 465 -4.65 -20.36 -4.76
C GLY A 465 -3.20 -20.87 -4.70
N ASP A 466 -2.67 -21.46 -5.78
CA ASP A 466 -1.36 -22.13 -5.79
C ASP A 466 -0.26 -21.44 -6.63
N SER A 467 -0.58 -20.31 -7.26
CA SER A 467 0.40 -19.44 -7.92
C SER A 467 1.59 -19.11 -7.00
N PRO A 468 2.80 -18.89 -7.56
CA PRO A 468 3.97 -18.55 -6.76
C PRO A 468 3.75 -17.28 -5.96
N LYS A 469 4.37 -17.22 -4.78
CA LYS A 469 4.21 -16.12 -3.84
C LYS A 469 5.56 -15.53 -3.46
N MET A 470 5.60 -14.20 -3.33
CA MET A 470 6.59 -13.53 -2.50
C MET A 470 5.96 -13.27 -1.14
N VAL A 471 6.59 -13.75 -0.08
CA VAL A 471 6.18 -13.48 1.31
C VAL A 471 7.19 -12.51 1.91
N VAL A 472 6.73 -11.32 2.27
CA VAL A 472 7.56 -10.29 2.90
C VAL A 472 7.06 -10.02 4.31
N THR A 473 7.91 -10.24 5.30
CA THR A 473 7.69 -9.78 6.66
C THR A 473 8.39 -8.44 6.84
N TYR A 474 7.66 -7.46 7.35
CA TYR A 474 8.16 -6.10 7.47
C TYR A 474 7.67 -5.42 8.74
N GLU A 475 8.39 -4.37 9.13
CA GLU A 475 8.08 -3.58 10.30
C GLU A 475 7.03 -2.52 10.00
N PRO A 476 6.05 -2.35 10.91
CA PRO A 476 5.08 -1.28 10.80
C PRO A 476 5.73 0.10 10.96
N GLU A 477 5.03 1.12 10.47
CA GLU A 477 5.40 2.51 10.74
C GLU A 477 5.29 2.82 12.24
N PRO A 478 6.11 3.76 12.77
CA PRO A 478 5.97 4.16 14.16
C PRO A 478 4.60 4.79 14.40
N ALA A 479 4.05 4.58 15.60
CA ALA A 479 2.75 5.12 15.95
C ALA A 479 2.78 6.64 16.03
N VAL A 480 1.61 7.25 15.81
CA VAL A 480 1.44 8.70 15.95
C VAL A 480 1.76 9.12 17.39
N PRO A 481 2.56 10.18 17.61
CA PRO A 481 2.84 10.68 18.95
C PRO A 481 1.55 11.08 19.69
N ALA A 482 1.54 10.88 21.01
CA ALA A 482 0.40 11.23 21.86
C ALA A 482 0.87 11.78 23.22
N ASN A 483 -0.08 12.29 24.01
CA ASN A 483 0.17 12.85 25.34
C ASN A 483 1.17 14.02 25.34
N PHE A 484 0.84 15.06 24.57
CA PHE A 484 1.63 16.29 24.49
C PHE A 484 1.56 17.07 25.81
N ALA A 485 2.69 17.62 26.24
CA ALA A 485 2.75 18.46 27.43
C ALA A 485 3.85 19.52 27.31
N ILE A 486 3.66 20.64 28.02
CA ILE A 486 4.70 21.63 28.29
C ILE A 486 5.22 21.43 29.72
N ALA A 487 6.53 21.53 29.93
CA ALA A 487 7.11 21.44 31.27
C ALA A 487 6.70 22.67 32.10
N ASN A 488 6.36 22.45 33.38
CA ASN A 488 5.93 23.49 34.32
C ASN A 488 4.80 24.39 33.78
N PRO A 489 3.64 23.81 33.37
CA PRO A 489 2.53 24.59 32.84
C PRO A 489 1.97 25.54 33.90
N TYR A 490 1.30 26.59 33.44
CA TYR A 490 0.52 27.47 34.30
C TYR A 490 -0.56 26.65 35.06
N PRO A 491 -0.72 26.84 36.39
CA PRO A 491 -1.70 26.08 37.16
C PRO A 491 -3.12 26.20 36.59
N GLY A 492 -3.74 25.06 36.28
CA GLY A 492 -5.08 25.00 35.68
C GLY A 492 -5.11 25.10 34.14
N GLU A 493 -4.01 25.43 33.48
CA GLU A 493 -3.91 25.54 32.01
C GLU A 493 -2.73 24.70 31.46
N PRO A 494 -2.92 23.40 31.15
CA PRO A 494 -1.83 22.42 30.93
C PRO A 494 -0.97 22.62 29.67
N LEU A 495 -1.33 23.55 28.79
CA LEU A 495 -0.59 23.88 27.56
C LEU A 495 -0.27 25.38 27.49
N VAL A 496 -0.21 26.03 28.64
CA VAL A 496 0.17 27.44 28.77
C VAL A 496 1.41 27.54 29.64
N SER A 497 2.36 28.37 29.24
CA SER A 497 3.59 28.62 30.00
C SER A 497 3.81 30.11 30.16
N VAL A 498 4.21 30.51 31.37
CA VAL A 498 4.59 31.88 31.72
C VAL A 498 6.10 32.09 31.70
N ARG A 499 6.81 31.32 30.89
CA ARG A 499 8.28 31.28 30.89
C ARG A 499 8.85 31.34 29.47
N ALA A 500 10.04 31.93 29.36
CA ALA A 500 10.78 32.01 28.09
C ALA A 500 11.56 30.72 27.77
N ASP A 501 11.87 29.90 28.78
CA ASP A 501 12.58 28.62 28.70
C ASP A 501 11.60 27.43 28.68
N ASN A 502 10.95 27.24 27.53
CA ASN A 502 9.95 26.20 27.39
C ASN A 502 10.59 24.85 27.06
N THR A 503 10.00 23.77 27.57
CA THR A 503 10.33 22.41 27.14
C THR A 503 9.05 21.69 26.75
N LEU A 504 8.98 21.23 25.50
CA LEU A 504 7.84 20.46 25.01
C LEU A 504 8.17 18.98 25.10
N SER A 505 7.19 18.17 25.52
CA SER A 505 7.34 16.74 25.68
C SER A 505 6.19 15.96 25.07
N VAL A 506 6.48 14.72 24.69
CA VAL A 506 5.52 13.80 24.06
C VAL A 506 5.86 12.36 24.44
N ARG A 507 4.86 11.48 24.49
CA ARG A 507 5.09 10.05 24.61
C ARG A 507 5.16 9.42 23.23
N LEU A 508 6.25 8.72 22.97
CA LEU A 508 6.46 7.95 21.75
C LEU A 508 6.02 6.51 21.96
N ALA A 509 5.41 5.91 20.95
CA ALA A 509 5.05 4.50 20.96
C ALA A 509 5.49 3.83 19.66
N THR A 510 5.89 2.57 19.79
CA THR A 510 5.93 1.65 18.64
C THR A 510 4.50 1.28 18.23
N ALA A 511 4.34 0.73 17.03
CA ALA A 511 3.08 0.09 16.65
C ALA A 511 2.70 -1.01 17.66
N ALA A 512 1.41 -1.34 17.72
CA ALA A 512 0.89 -2.25 18.72
C ALA A 512 1.55 -3.64 18.63
N GLY A 513 2.25 -4.03 19.69
CA GLY A 513 2.87 -5.36 19.82
C GLY A 513 4.29 -5.42 19.28
N TYR A 514 4.72 -4.39 18.55
CA TYR A 514 6.07 -4.28 18.02
C TYR A 514 7.03 -3.70 19.06
N ALA A 515 8.26 -4.23 19.08
CA ALA A 515 9.37 -3.74 19.90
C ALA A 515 10.56 -3.42 18.99
N CYS A 516 11.41 -2.46 19.40
CA CYS A 516 12.64 -2.12 18.65
C CYS A 516 13.50 -3.39 18.40
N ARG A 517 14.13 -3.50 17.22
CA ARG A 517 14.93 -4.68 16.80
C ARG A 517 15.99 -5.07 17.80
N THR A 518 16.64 -4.06 18.34
CA THR A 518 17.67 -4.16 19.37
C THR A 518 17.14 -3.45 20.62
N THR A 519 17.69 -3.76 21.79
CA THR A 519 17.38 -3.05 23.04
C THR A 519 17.84 -1.57 23.03
N THR A 520 18.31 -1.06 21.89
CA THR A 520 18.75 0.31 21.68
C THR A 520 17.59 1.24 21.35
N ALA A 521 17.83 2.54 21.53
CA ALA A 521 16.81 3.56 21.41
C ALA A 521 16.40 3.80 19.95
N CYS A 522 15.28 3.22 19.51
CA CYS A 522 14.85 3.29 18.10
C CYS A 522 13.90 4.44 17.78
N LEU A 523 13.31 5.13 18.76
CA LEU A 523 12.32 6.21 18.50
C LEU A 523 12.83 7.59 18.90
N LYS A 524 12.60 8.59 18.05
CA LYS A 524 12.79 10.03 18.34
C LYS A 524 11.51 10.80 18.02
N ALA A 525 11.32 11.95 18.64
CA ALA A 525 10.29 12.90 18.26
C ALA A 525 10.93 14.03 17.45
N GLU A 526 10.35 14.37 16.31
CA GLU A 526 10.72 15.56 15.56
C GLU A 526 9.66 16.64 15.79
N PHE A 527 10.07 17.80 16.29
CA PHE A 527 9.19 18.93 16.58
C PHE A 527 9.43 20.07 15.58
N THR A 528 8.37 20.61 15.00
CA THR A 528 8.38 21.87 14.23
C THR A 528 7.39 22.83 14.87
N ILE A 529 7.82 24.06 15.19
CA ILE A 529 6.96 25.05 15.86
C ILE A 529 6.54 26.13 14.88
N LYS A 530 5.24 26.42 14.85
CA LYS A 530 4.63 27.41 13.98
C LYS A 530 3.87 28.47 14.79
N SER A 531 3.86 29.70 14.29
CA SER A 531 2.93 30.75 14.67
C SER A 531 2.09 31.09 13.44
N GLY A 532 0.78 30.80 13.51
CA GLY A 532 -0.05 30.71 12.31
C GLY A 532 0.52 29.71 11.30
N SER A 533 0.72 30.14 10.06
CA SER A 533 1.37 29.34 9.01
C SER A 533 2.90 29.39 9.02
N THR A 534 3.50 30.32 9.77
CA THR A 534 4.94 30.61 9.73
C THR A 534 5.71 29.69 10.66
N VAL A 535 6.77 29.05 10.18
CA VAL A 535 7.68 28.25 11.00
C VAL A 535 8.59 29.18 11.80
N VAL A 536 8.44 29.18 13.13
CA VAL A 536 9.24 30.00 14.07
C VAL A 536 10.38 29.22 14.72
N ARG A 537 10.31 27.88 14.69
CA ARG A 537 11.44 26.98 14.98
C ARG A 537 11.43 25.82 13.99
N ALA A 538 12.57 25.61 13.33
CA ALA A 538 12.79 24.51 12.42
C ALA A 538 12.74 23.15 13.13
N ALA A 539 12.66 22.08 12.35
CA ALA A 539 12.58 20.72 12.84
C ALA A 539 13.76 20.37 13.78
N ALA A 540 13.45 19.95 14.99
CA ALA A 540 14.43 19.49 15.99
C ALA A 540 14.07 18.09 16.48
N LEU A 541 15.07 17.20 16.51
CA LEU A 541 14.92 15.83 16.99
C LEU A 541 15.21 15.75 18.49
N SER A 542 14.37 15.02 19.22
CA SER A 542 14.62 14.67 20.63
C SER A 542 15.77 13.67 20.77
N ALA A 543 16.19 13.47 22.03
CA ALA A 543 16.92 12.26 22.40
C ALA A 543 16.10 11.01 22.04
N ALA A 544 16.80 9.90 21.77
CA ALA A 544 16.16 8.66 21.42
C ALA A 544 15.59 7.95 22.65
N SER A 545 14.45 7.27 22.48
CA SER A 545 13.80 6.44 23.49
C SER A 545 13.92 4.95 23.14
N THR A 546 14.19 4.13 24.16
CA THR A 546 14.29 2.65 24.08
C THR A 546 12.98 1.93 24.31
N ALA A 547 11.97 2.60 24.89
CA ALA A 547 10.74 1.96 25.35
C ALA A 547 9.51 2.56 24.68
N SER A 548 8.59 1.70 24.26
CA SER A 548 7.24 2.10 23.89
C SER A 548 6.56 2.77 25.09
N GLY A 549 5.99 3.96 24.89
CA GLY A 549 5.45 4.83 25.94
C GLY A 549 6.47 5.78 26.58
N GLY A 550 7.73 5.78 26.12
CA GLY A 550 8.80 6.64 26.63
C GLY A 550 8.51 8.13 26.40
N LEU A 551 8.70 8.93 27.46
CA LEU A 551 8.59 10.38 27.39
C LEU A 551 9.89 10.95 26.80
N VAL A 552 9.78 11.75 25.75
CA VAL A 552 10.89 12.52 25.19
C VAL A 552 10.55 13.99 25.18
N ALA A 553 11.57 14.84 25.19
CA ALA A 553 11.39 16.28 25.24
C ALA A 553 12.40 17.02 24.36
N VAL A 554 12.03 18.23 23.94
CA VAL A 554 12.88 19.18 23.20
C VAL A 554 12.76 20.57 23.84
N PRO A 555 13.88 21.24 24.13
CA PRO A 555 13.85 22.64 24.58
C PRO A 555 13.43 23.58 23.45
N VAL A 556 12.53 24.51 23.76
CA VAL A 556 11.95 25.50 22.84
C VAL A 556 12.07 26.90 23.46
N ASN A 557 13.31 27.34 23.63
CA ASN A 557 13.61 28.61 24.31
C ASN A 557 13.43 29.82 23.39
N GLY A 558 13.12 30.97 23.98
CA GLY A 558 13.09 32.28 23.28
C GLY A 558 11.87 32.48 22.39
N LEU A 559 10.74 31.88 22.75
CA LEU A 559 9.44 32.26 22.19
C LEU A 559 8.91 33.46 22.99
N GLY A 560 8.34 34.45 22.28
CA GLY A 560 7.64 35.57 22.92
C GLY A 560 6.21 35.18 23.29
N SER A 561 5.47 36.13 23.90
CA SER A 561 4.04 35.92 24.17
C SER A 561 3.27 35.71 22.87
N GLY A 562 2.40 34.69 22.85
CA GLY A 562 1.59 34.34 21.70
C GLY A 562 1.15 32.88 21.66
N SER A 563 0.30 32.57 20.67
CA SER A 563 -0.16 31.21 20.40
C SER A 563 0.68 30.53 19.33
N TYR A 564 1.03 29.28 19.60
CA TYR A 564 1.89 28.46 18.76
C TYR A 564 1.24 27.11 18.49
N THR A 565 1.62 26.49 17.38
CA THR A 565 1.28 25.09 17.05
C THR A 565 2.57 24.30 16.93
N ALA A 566 2.69 23.23 17.72
CA ALA A 566 3.74 22.25 17.58
C ALA A 566 3.26 21.11 16.68
N VAL A 567 3.94 20.89 15.56
CA VAL A 567 3.75 19.74 14.68
C VAL A 567 4.80 18.70 15.06
N VAL A 568 4.37 17.49 15.40
CA VAL A 568 5.23 16.44 15.93
C VAL A 568 5.09 15.15 15.11
N ARG A 569 6.22 14.52 14.79
CA ARG A 569 6.28 13.20 14.15
C ARG A 569 7.15 12.26 14.97
N THR A 570 6.79 10.99 15.03
CA THR A 570 7.69 9.95 15.55
C THR A 570 8.61 9.50 14.44
N TYR A 571 9.91 9.57 14.66
CA TYR A 571 10.95 9.08 13.77
C TYR A 571 11.50 7.77 14.30
N ASN A 572 11.41 6.70 13.52
CA ASN A 572 12.07 5.44 13.80
C ASN A 572 13.48 5.44 13.18
N VAL A 573 14.51 5.32 14.01
CA VAL A 573 15.93 5.37 13.61
C VAL A 573 16.33 4.15 12.78
N ASP A 574 15.76 2.97 13.07
CA ASP A 574 16.09 1.71 12.41
C ASP A 574 15.53 1.68 10.98
N THR A 575 14.26 2.05 10.82
CA THR A 575 13.59 2.07 9.52
C THR A 575 13.75 3.39 8.76
N GLN A 576 14.19 4.45 9.45
CA GLN A 576 14.26 5.83 8.96
C GLN A 576 12.91 6.39 8.49
N LEU A 577 11.82 5.94 9.08
CA LEU A 577 10.47 6.37 8.76
C LEU A 577 9.90 7.32 9.78
N TYR A 578 8.99 8.17 9.31
CA TYR A 578 8.20 9.05 10.14
C TYR A 578 6.77 8.52 10.24
N SER A 579 6.16 8.67 11.39
CA SER A 579 4.72 8.53 11.56
C SER A 579 3.99 9.65 10.78
N THR A 580 2.68 9.50 10.64
CA THR A 580 1.83 10.67 10.35
C THR A 580 2.02 11.72 11.46
N ALA A 581 1.92 13.00 11.06
CA ALA A 581 2.13 14.10 11.99
C ALA A 581 0.91 14.29 12.89
N ALA A 582 1.16 14.50 14.17
CA ALA A 582 0.20 15.06 15.10
C ALA A 582 0.50 16.55 15.32
N SER A 583 -0.48 17.30 15.79
CA SER A 583 -0.28 18.71 16.12
C SER A 583 -1.05 19.08 17.38
N PHE A 584 -0.49 19.99 18.18
CA PHE A 584 -1.16 20.57 19.33
C PHE A 584 -0.84 22.05 19.45
N GLY A 585 -1.83 22.81 19.92
CA GLY A 585 -1.66 24.23 20.23
C GLY A 585 -1.11 24.42 21.64
N PHE A 586 -0.26 25.42 21.83
CA PHE A 586 0.18 25.88 23.15
C PHE A 586 0.34 27.40 23.15
N THR A 587 0.26 28.00 24.32
CA THR A 587 0.42 29.45 24.49
C THR A 587 1.65 29.71 25.36
N VAL A 588 2.47 30.66 24.92
CA VAL A 588 3.47 31.28 25.78
C VAL A 588 2.91 32.62 26.17
N ASP A 589 2.89 32.92 27.46
CA ASP A 589 2.36 34.15 28.02
C ASP A 589 3.37 34.70 29.03
N LEU A 590 4.39 35.38 28.52
CA LEU A 590 5.46 35.88 29.37
C LEU A 590 4.92 36.95 30.33
N PRO A 591 5.45 37.04 31.57
CA PRO A 591 5.03 38.04 32.53
C PRO A 591 5.07 39.44 31.92
N PRO A 592 4.15 40.33 32.35
CA PRO A 592 4.08 41.65 31.79
C PRO A 592 5.40 42.37 32.09
N GLY A 593 6.10 42.72 31.01
CA GLY A 593 7.36 43.45 31.06
C GLY A 593 7.22 44.79 31.77
N ILE A 594 8.37 45.35 32.16
CA ILE A 594 8.45 46.57 32.98
C ILE A 594 7.58 47.69 32.40
N PRO A 595 6.66 48.27 33.19
CA PRO A 595 5.80 49.34 32.74
C PRO A 595 6.56 50.67 32.65
N THR A 596 6.18 51.52 31.71
CA THR A 596 6.64 52.91 31.70
C THR A 596 5.74 53.74 32.60
N TRP A 597 6.30 54.39 33.62
CA TRP A 597 5.53 55.21 34.53
C TRP A 597 6.21 56.53 34.89
N SER A 598 5.40 57.53 35.20
CA SER A 598 5.79 58.86 35.68
C SER A 598 4.80 59.32 36.74
N TRP A 599 5.20 60.21 37.64
CA TRP A 599 4.26 60.91 38.51
C TRP A 599 3.79 62.21 37.87
N VAL A 600 2.64 62.68 38.29
CA VAL A 600 2.07 63.97 37.87
C VAL A 600 2.45 65.01 38.92
N ILE A 601 3.17 66.04 38.49
CA ILE A 601 3.48 67.20 39.35
C ILE A 601 2.24 68.10 39.40
N PRO A 602 1.70 68.45 40.59
CA PRO A 602 0.58 69.36 40.70
C PRO A 602 0.88 70.74 40.08
N ASP A 603 -0.14 71.38 39.50
CA ASP A 603 -0.01 72.71 38.91
C ASP A 603 0.56 73.72 39.93
N GLY A 604 1.67 74.36 39.57
CA GLY A 604 2.36 75.35 40.41
C GLY A 604 3.57 74.83 41.20
N TRP A 605 3.94 73.56 41.05
CA TRP A 605 5.12 72.95 41.69
C TRP A 605 6.26 72.69 40.71
N THR A 606 7.51 72.90 41.15
CA THR A 606 8.72 72.75 40.32
C THR A 606 9.76 71.79 40.90
N ASN A 607 9.52 71.22 42.09
CA ASN A 607 10.49 70.36 42.77
C ASN A 607 10.11 68.87 42.62
N GLU A 608 10.93 68.10 41.92
CA GLU A 608 10.97 66.65 42.12
C GLU A 608 11.96 66.34 43.25
N PRO A 609 11.66 65.54 44.30
CA PRO A 609 10.48 64.69 44.58
C PRO A 609 9.82 65.07 45.93
N THR A 610 9.26 66.29 46.04
CA THR A 610 8.57 66.75 47.27
C THR A 610 7.14 67.20 46.95
N LEU A 611 6.16 66.74 47.72
CA LEU A 611 4.76 67.14 47.63
C LEU A 611 4.37 67.87 48.92
N PRO A 612 3.35 68.74 48.90
CA PRO A 612 2.77 69.23 50.14
C PRO A 612 2.19 68.06 50.96
N ALA A 613 2.31 68.17 52.28
CA ALA A 613 1.59 67.32 53.23
C ALA A 613 0.11 67.20 52.84
N ASP A 614 -0.47 66.01 53.04
CA ASP A 614 -1.86 65.67 52.68
C ASP A 614 -2.18 65.65 51.17
N THR A 615 -1.18 65.69 50.28
CA THR A 615 -1.38 65.56 48.83
C THR A 615 -1.13 64.13 48.34
N ALA A 616 -2.10 63.55 47.63
CA ALA A 616 -1.94 62.24 46.99
C ALA A 616 -0.91 62.33 45.84
N LEU A 617 0.01 61.37 45.80
CA LEU A 617 0.93 61.18 44.68
C LEU A 617 0.17 60.52 43.54
N GLN A 618 0.03 61.20 42.40
CA GLN A 618 -0.59 60.62 41.22
C GLN A 618 0.45 59.98 40.31
N ILE A 619 0.27 58.70 39.99
CA ILE A 619 1.11 57.91 39.09
C ILE A 619 0.38 57.67 37.79
N GLN A 620 1.01 58.00 36.67
CA GLN A 620 0.60 57.59 35.34
C GLN A 620 1.49 56.44 34.88
N ALA A 621 0.89 55.27 34.67
CA ALA A 621 1.55 54.09 34.14
C ALA A 621 1.00 53.76 32.75
N SER A 622 1.86 53.23 31.89
CA SER A 622 1.53 52.84 30.52
C SER A 622 2.17 51.49 30.20
N ARG A 623 1.43 50.66 29.44
CA ARG A 623 1.85 49.29 29.15
C ARG A 623 3.11 49.29 28.32
N ASN A 624 3.94 48.29 28.54
CA ASN A 624 4.92 47.93 27.53
C ASN A 624 4.17 47.48 26.25
N PRO A 625 4.42 48.09 25.07
CA PRO A 625 3.75 47.70 23.83
C PRO A 625 3.92 46.23 23.44
N ALA A 626 4.95 45.56 23.97
CA ALA A 626 5.18 44.13 23.78
C ALA A 626 4.17 43.23 24.55
N ASN A 627 3.38 43.79 25.47
CA ASN A 627 2.39 43.06 26.28
C ASN A 627 0.99 43.63 26.06
N PRO A 628 0.26 43.11 25.05
CA PRO A 628 -1.04 43.65 24.66
C PRO A 628 -2.19 43.26 25.63
N ASP A 629 -1.98 42.30 26.52
CA ASP A 629 -2.98 41.68 27.39
C ASP A 629 -2.88 42.10 28.86
N LEU A 630 -2.14 43.17 29.12
CA LEU A 630 -2.04 43.78 30.44
C LEU A 630 -3.42 44.22 30.97
N GLN A 631 -3.76 43.80 32.20
CA GLN A 631 -5.05 44.11 32.81
C GLN A 631 -5.00 45.29 33.78
N GLN A 632 -3.95 45.38 34.60
CA GLN A 632 -3.84 46.41 35.64
C GLN A 632 -2.39 46.73 35.99
N PHE A 633 -2.21 47.89 36.62
CA PHE A 633 -0.97 48.25 37.32
C PHE A 633 -1.24 48.30 38.81
N CYS A 634 -0.26 47.89 39.63
CA CYS A 634 -0.32 47.93 41.08
C CYS A 634 0.90 48.67 41.64
N VAL A 635 0.68 49.61 42.56
CA VAL A 635 1.72 50.41 43.20
C VAL A 635 2.09 49.82 44.56
N TYR A 636 3.36 49.88 44.90
CA TYR A 636 3.90 49.50 46.19
C TYR A 636 4.64 50.68 46.81
N VAL A 637 4.41 50.89 48.10
CA VAL A 637 5.10 51.90 48.92
C VAL A 637 5.84 51.19 50.05
N ASP A 638 7.14 51.45 50.15
CA ASP A 638 8.08 50.79 51.08
C ASP A 638 8.01 49.26 51.02
N GLY A 639 7.77 48.73 49.82
CA GLY A 639 7.66 47.29 49.58
C GLY A 639 6.34 46.65 50.01
N SER A 640 5.35 47.46 50.40
CA SER A 640 4.02 47.01 50.82
C SER A 640 2.92 47.59 49.92
N GLN A 641 1.84 46.84 49.73
CA GLN A 641 0.67 47.28 48.97
C GLN A 641 -0.42 47.77 49.93
N VAL A 642 -0.09 48.77 50.75
CA VAL A 642 -1.03 49.37 51.69
C VAL A 642 -1.14 50.87 51.43
N ASP A 643 -2.35 51.39 51.55
CA ASP A 643 -2.58 52.83 51.56
C ASP A 643 -2.03 53.47 52.86
N ALA A 644 -2.14 54.79 52.97
CA ALA A 644 -1.69 55.54 54.14
C ALA A 644 -2.38 55.18 55.46
N ASN A 645 -3.48 54.41 55.43
CA ASN A 645 -4.20 53.95 56.61
C ASN A 645 -3.87 52.49 56.97
N GLY A 646 -2.90 51.86 56.27
CA GLY A 646 -2.54 50.46 56.45
C GLY A 646 -3.57 49.48 55.85
N ALA A 647 -4.50 49.95 55.01
CA ALA A 647 -5.45 49.10 54.32
C ALA A 647 -4.90 48.62 52.97
N ALA A 648 -5.11 47.34 52.65
CA ALA A 648 -4.64 46.72 51.40
C ALA A 648 -5.41 47.17 50.13
N ALA A 649 -6.23 48.22 50.21
CA ALA A 649 -7.20 48.58 49.18
C ALA A 649 -6.78 49.87 48.44
N GLY A 650 -6.71 49.81 47.10
CA GLY A 650 -6.70 51.02 46.25
C GLY A 650 -5.44 51.29 45.43
N LEU A 651 -4.35 50.54 45.63
CA LEU A 651 -3.11 50.79 44.87
C LEU A 651 -3.04 50.07 43.51
N CYS A 652 -4.10 49.43 43.04
CA CYS A 652 -4.17 48.93 41.66
C CYS A 652 -5.21 49.67 40.83
N ALA A 653 -4.89 49.94 39.56
CA ALA A 653 -5.85 50.46 38.59
C ALA A 653 -5.83 49.62 37.31
N ALA A 654 -7.03 49.31 36.82
CA ALA A 654 -7.23 48.67 35.53
C ALA A 654 -6.73 49.58 34.40
N THR A 655 -6.22 48.97 33.33
CA THR A 655 -5.80 49.69 32.14
C THR A 655 -7.00 50.24 31.36
N ASP A 656 -6.83 51.43 30.79
CA ASP A 656 -7.76 51.98 29.80
C ASP A 656 -7.58 51.30 28.43
N ALA A 657 -8.36 51.72 27.43
CA ALA A 657 -8.28 51.17 26.07
C ALA A 657 -6.89 51.34 25.40
N ASN A 658 -6.08 52.30 25.87
CA ASN A 658 -4.73 52.55 25.39
C ASN A 658 -3.67 51.75 26.17
N GLY A 659 -4.07 51.02 27.20
CA GLY A 659 -3.14 50.30 28.07
C GLY A 659 -2.46 51.18 29.11
N ALA A 660 -3.07 52.31 29.47
CA ALA A 660 -2.57 53.23 30.49
C ALA A 660 -3.48 53.24 31.73
N ALA A 661 -2.94 53.60 32.88
CA ALA A 661 -3.75 53.85 34.07
C ALA A 661 -3.21 55.03 34.87
N THR A 662 -4.10 55.69 35.59
CA THR A 662 -3.76 56.71 36.59
C THR A 662 -4.12 56.16 37.97
N ILE A 663 -3.18 56.23 38.90
CA ILE A 663 -3.29 55.66 40.25
C ILE A 663 -2.95 56.75 41.24
N ASP A 664 -3.87 57.03 42.16
CA ASP A 664 -3.64 57.96 43.27
C ASP A 664 -3.10 57.18 44.47
N VAL A 665 -1.95 57.64 45.00
CA VAL A 665 -1.14 56.93 46.01
C VAL A 665 -0.98 57.87 47.21
N GLY A 666 -1.60 57.54 48.33
CA GLY A 666 -1.54 58.37 49.55
C GLY A 666 -2.71 59.34 49.70
N PRO A 667 -2.60 60.37 50.58
CA PRO A 667 -1.37 60.93 51.17
C PRO A 667 -0.79 60.13 52.34
N PHE A 668 0.54 59.97 52.43
CA PHE A 668 1.23 59.24 53.51
C PHE A 668 1.86 60.21 54.54
N GLU A 669 2.39 59.66 55.64
CA GLU A 669 3.10 60.43 56.67
C GLU A 669 4.33 61.15 56.12
N LEU A 670 4.72 62.26 56.77
CA LEU A 670 5.94 63.01 56.44
C LEU A 670 7.18 62.13 56.58
N GLY A 671 7.94 61.95 55.50
CA GLY A 671 9.09 61.05 55.49
C GLY A 671 9.54 60.65 54.09
N GLU A 672 10.68 59.96 54.01
CA GLU A 672 11.14 59.35 52.77
C GLU A 672 10.48 57.99 52.55
N HIS A 673 9.87 57.81 51.39
CA HIS A 673 9.20 56.57 50.99
C HIS A 673 9.68 56.09 49.63
N GLN A 674 9.70 54.77 49.45
CA GLN A 674 10.10 54.14 48.20
C GLN A 674 8.87 53.66 47.42
N VAL A 675 8.67 54.22 46.23
CA VAL A 675 7.53 53.88 45.38
C VAL A 675 7.97 53.02 44.20
N SER A 676 7.22 51.95 43.90
CA SER A 676 7.39 51.14 42.70
C SER A 676 6.05 50.75 42.07
N VAL A 677 6.05 50.48 40.76
CA VAL A 677 4.86 50.09 39.99
C VAL A 677 5.08 48.72 39.36
N ALA A 678 4.15 47.80 39.58
CA ALA A 678 4.11 46.49 38.96
C ALA A 678 2.98 46.42 37.93
N ALA A 679 3.19 45.64 36.88
CA ALA A 679 2.19 45.34 35.87
C ALA A 679 1.61 43.94 36.16
N GLN A 680 0.31 43.74 35.94
CA GLN A 680 -0.36 42.43 36.12
C GLN A 680 -1.32 42.12 34.96
N ASP A 681 -1.27 40.88 34.52
CA ASP A 681 -2.16 40.29 33.52
C ASP A 681 -2.99 39.14 34.11
N ALA A 682 -3.70 38.41 33.25
CA ALA A 682 -4.57 37.29 33.64
C ALA A 682 -3.81 36.08 34.21
N ARG A 683 -2.52 35.90 33.91
CA ARG A 683 -1.72 34.70 34.22
C ARG A 683 -0.50 35.01 35.10
N SER A 684 -0.51 36.15 35.75
CA SER A 684 0.45 36.50 36.78
C SER A 684 0.22 35.61 38.02
N THR A 685 1.08 34.59 38.26
CA THR A 685 0.91 33.61 39.37
C THR A 685 1.10 34.20 40.77
N SER A 686 1.75 35.34 40.84
CA SER A 686 1.88 36.23 41.99
C SER A 686 2.12 37.63 41.44
N PRO A 687 1.98 38.71 42.23
CA PRO A 687 2.74 39.92 41.98
C PRO A 687 4.23 39.54 42.04
N GLU A 688 4.78 39.05 40.93
CA GLU A 688 6.23 39.03 40.80
C GLU A 688 6.64 40.50 40.83
N ARG A 689 7.23 40.91 41.96
CA ARG A 689 8.12 42.05 41.97
C ARG A 689 9.20 41.71 40.95
N LEU A 690 9.00 42.15 39.71
CA LEU A 690 10.10 42.44 38.82
C LEU A 690 10.81 43.61 39.49
N ASP A 691 11.66 43.29 40.45
CA ASP A 691 12.59 44.23 41.04
C ASP A 691 13.46 44.76 39.88
N ASP A 692 13.09 45.91 39.29
CA ASP A 692 14.00 46.75 38.50
C ASP A 692 14.32 48.01 39.33
N PRO A 693 15.60 48.44 39.37
CA PRO A 693 16.22 49.15 40.48
C PRO A 693 15.95 50.67 40.48
N THR A 694 14.74 51.11 40.17
CA THR A 694 14.34 52.50 40.41
C THR A 694 13.18 52.57 41.37
N GLN A 695 13.41 52.06 42.59
CA GLN A 695 12.76 52.68 43.74
C GLN A 695 13.10 54.17 43.67
N ARG A 696 12.10 54.99 43.38
CA ARG A 696 12.26 56.44 43.39
C ARG A 696 11.91 56.88 44.80
N THR A 697 12.89 57.42 45.52
CA THR A 697 12.70 57.97 46.86
C THR A 697 11.91 59.26 46.75
N PHE A 698 10.86 59.35 47.54
CA PHE A 698 9.95 60.48 47.58
C PHE A 698 9.83 61.01 49.00
N SER A 699 9.74 62.33 49.19
CA SER A 699 9.50 62.93 50.51
C SER A 699 8.15 63.64 50.55
N TRP A 700 7.21 63.16 51.37
CA TRP A 700 5.94 63.86 51.69
C TRP A 700 6.15 64.99 52.70
#